data_AF-A0A3N5VCN2-F1
#
_entry.id   AF-A0A3N5VCN2-F1
#
_cell.length_a   1.000
_cell.length_b   1.000
_cell.length_c   1.000
_cell.angle_alpha   90.00
_cell.angle_beta   90.00
_cell.angle_gamma   90.00
#
_symmetry.space_group_name_H-M   'P 1'
#
loop_
_entity.id
_entity.type
_entity.pdbx_description
1 polymer ?
#
loop_
_entity_poly.entity_id
_entity_poly.type
_entity_poly.pdbx_seq_one_letter_code
_entity_poly.pdbx_strand_id
1 'polypeptide(L)'
;FDSEQDVQVWRPNAHLANVTTTNGVVRARAVDSDPFLLCRDVTVNATPHQYVVIRMKASRPGIAELFWSGRLEGQYGGLTEAKKLRFSVQGESRWQEIVLFPFWHMEGTIRQFRLDLYEGADFEIDWIRVSQWGGGKIESSTGSWSFDGDASKWQIHPAASELFAPPMELDVSDKKWVSIELAGDRDAVASILWAGADLPGLQSEEFPIRGDGKVHMYNLRMDNPRTWQHKLLAFGIRLPEDTKIRLQRIQIGSDPAGAGELEVSYFGFENGVNRAGRPCRLLAQVVSSGGTTNGIRQVQLHAPEGLKIISEPEKMGHPGIEHGKVARFLWVIMAEKPGVYPVRLSFSGKGEFPQDQSASLEFTAAPAVPRARYVPEPRPVKTDIEVCAFYFPGWESDAKWDCIRGIAPNRKPLLGYYDESNPECVDWQIKWAVENGISCFLVDWYWVQGRQQLTHWFEAYRKAKYRDMLRVAIMWANHNPPGTHSADDWLRVAGHWITAYFPLPGYYRIDGKPAVFLWDPKGLRTDLGGSKAVREAFEKSQKMARDAGFEGITLVALGYDFSQSHIRTLKDEGYSGLTTYHEWGSPIDGQVSRKLFRYGDVVRDSPDAWKQKNEAADGLMYYPLVDTGWDSRPWHGHKAMVVQGRTPKLFEELLQQARSFCGQHNKTMVILGP
;
A
#
# COMPACT_ATOMS: atom_id res chain seq x y z
N PHE A 1 -20.79 -17.20 24.69
CA PHE A 1 -22.25 -17.01 24.82
C PHE A 1 -22.71 -18.21 25.63
N ASP A 2 -23.36 -18.02 26.77
CA ASP A 2 -23.72 -19.10 27.70
C ASP A 2 -25.18 -19.52 27.53
N SER A 3 -26.01 -18.70 26.87
CA SER A 3 -27.41 -19.01 26.56
C SER A 3 -27.93 -18.33 25.29
N GLU A 4 -29.10 -18.75 24.79
CA GLU A 4 -29.79 -18.08 23.67
C GLU A 4 -30.14 -16.61 23.98
N GLN A 5 -30.24 -16.22 25.26
CA GLN A 5 -30.48 -14.84 25.66
C GLN A 5 -29.31 -13.90 25.29
N ASP A 6 -28.09 -14.43 25.15
CA ASP A 6 -26.92 -13.62 24.80
C ASP A 6 -26.96 -13.12 23.34
N VAL A 7 -27.71 -13.79 22.45
CA VAL A 7 -27.98 -13.28 21.09
C VAL A 7 -29.02 -12.17 21.09
N GLN A 8 -29.86 -12.06 22.12
CA GLN A 8 -30.70 -10.87 22.28
C GLN A 8 -29.88 -9.62 22.63
N VAL A 9 -28.71 -9.83 23.26
CA VAL A 9 -27.72 -8.80 23.58
C VAL A 9 -26.85 -8.48 22.35
N TRP A 10 -26.31 -9.48 21.66
CA TRP A 10 -25.56 -9.33 20.40
C TRP A 10 -26.48 -9.42 19.19
N ARG A 11 -27.09 -8.29 18.84
CA ARG A 11 -28.12 -8.22 17.79
C ARG A 11 -27.50 -8.23 16.40
N PRO A 12 -27.85 -9.19 15.53
CA PRO A 12 -27.44 -9.17 14.13
C PRO A 12 -28.16 -8.06 13.36
N ASN A 13 -27.46 -7.50 12.36
CA ASN A 13 -28.11 -6.67 11.35
C ASN A 13 -28.80 -7.52 10.27
N ALA A 14 -29.43 -6.86 9.29
CA ALA A 14 -30.15 -7.53 8.21
C ALA A 14 -29.25 -8.35 7.26
N HIS A 15 -27.94 -8.17 7.33
CA HIS A 15 -26.98 -8.80 6.41
C HIS A 15 -26.37 -10.09 7.00
N LEU A 16 -26.82 -10.49 8.20
CA LEU A 16 -26.57 -11.80 8.79
C LEU A 16 -27.85 -12.64 8.78
N ALA A 17 -27.84 -13.73 8.02
CA ALA A 17 -28.92 -14.70 7.96
C ALA A 17 -28.63 -15.93 8.83
N ASN A 18 -29.68 -16.71 9.12
CA ASN A 18 -29.61 -17.97 9.87
C ASN A 18 -28.91 -17.84 11.23
N VAL A 19 -29.09 -16.69 11.89
CA VAL A 19 -28.46 -16.41 13.17
C VAL A 19 -29.09 -17.29 14.24
N THR A 20 -28.31 -18.23 14.76
CA THR A 20 -28.76 -19.20 15.76
C THR A 20 -27.73 -19.33 16.87
N THR A 21 -28.13 -19.81 18.04
CA THR A 21 -27.20 -20.19 19.11
C THR A 21 -27.46 -21.61 19.53
N THR A 22 -26.41 -22.41 19.57
CA THR A 22 -26.50 -23.80 20.01
C THR A 22 -25.25 -24.11 20.83
N ASN A 23 -25.43 -24.63 22.05
CA ASN A 23 -24.34 -24.94 22.97
C ASN A 23 -23.35 -23.77 23.18
N GLY A 24 -23.87 -22.55 23.24
CA GLY A 24 -23.07 -21.35 23.48
C GLY A 24 -22.30 -20.79 22.28
N VAL A 25 -22.53 -21.33 21.08
CA VAL A 25 -21.91 -20.87 19.84
C VAL A 25 -22.94 -20.15 18.97
N VAL A 26 -22.65 -18.90 18.60
CA VAL A 26 -23.42 -18.15 17.60
C VAL A 26 -23.02 -18.63 16.22
N ARG A 27 -24.00 -19.01 15.40
CA ARG A 27 -23.81 -19.31 13.98
C ARG A 27 -24.49 -18.24 13.16
N ALA A 28 -23.84 -17.74 12.12
CA ALA A 28 -24.42 -16.76 11.21
C ALA A 28 -23.84 -16.89 9.81
N ARG A 29 -24.65 -16.58 8.79
CA ARG A 29 -24.20 -16.48 7.39
C ARG A 29 -24.23 -15.02 6.95
N ALA A 30 -23.09 -14.51 6.51
CA ALA A 30 -23.03 -13.19 5.87
C ALA A 30 -23.61 -13.28 4.46
N VAL A 31 -24.70 -12.56 4.20
CA VAL A 31 -25.44 -12.60 2.93
C VAL A 31 -25.34 -11.32 2.11
N ASP A 32 -24.75 -10.26 2.67
CA ASP A 32 -24.56 -8.98 1.97
C ASP A 32 -23.40 -8.17 2.59
N SER A 33 -23.16 -6.95 2.08
CA SER A 33 -22.14 -6.00 2.54
C SER A 33 -22.35 -5.54 3.98
N ASP A 34 -21.27 -5.21 4.69
CA ASP A 34 -21.32 -4.71 6.09
C ASP A 34 -22.13 -5.60 7.09
N PRO A 35 -21.91 -6.93 7.14
CA PRO A 35 -22.61 -7.81 8.09
C PRO A 35 -22.03 -7.65 9.50
N PHE A 36 -22.87 -7.42 10.51
CA PHE A 36 -22.36 -7.19 11.87
C PHE A 36 -23.28 -7.68 13.00
N LEU A 37 -22.67 -7.96 14.15
CA LEU A 37 -23.33 -8.17 15.44
C LEU A 37 -23.10 -6.95 16.35
N LEU A 38 -24.17 -6.34 16.86
CA LEU A 38 -24.13 -5.16 17.71
C LEU A 38 -24.54 -5.50 19.15
N CYS A 39 -23.67 -5.21 20.11
CA CYS A 39 -23.93 -5.32 21.55
C CYS A 39 -23.98 -3.93 22.18
N ARG A 40 -25.14 -3.55 22.73
CA ARG A 40 -25.35 -2.27 23.46
C ARG A 40 -25.61 -2.45 24.95
N ASP A 41 -25.59 -3.70 25.42
CA ASP A 41 -25.76 -4.05 26.83
C ASP A 41 -24.43 -4.54 27.40
N VAL A 42 -23.46 -3.63 27.40
CA VAL A 42 -22.12 -3.86 27.95
C VAL A 42 -21.70 -2.68 28.78
N THR A 43 -21.01 -2.93 29.90
CA THR A 43 -20.41 -1.89 30.72
C THR A 43 -19.04 -2.38 31.18
N VAL A 44 -17.99 -1.87 30.53
CA VAL A 44 -16.59 -2.16 30.89
C VAL A 44 -15.92 -0.86 31.31
N ASN A 45 -15.37 -0.81 32.52
CA ASN A 45 -14.48 0.28 32.90
C ASN A 45 -13.19 0.18 32.06
N ALA A 46 -12.95 1.17 31.22
CA ALA A 46 -11.92 1.13 30.19
C ALA A 46 -10.55 1.40 30.81
N THR A 47 -9.60 0.48 30.65
CA THR A 47 -8.22 0.63 31.11
C THR A 47 -7.22 0.37 29.98
N PRO A 48 -5.99 0.90 30.06
CA PRO A 48 -4.99 0.75 29.01
C PRO A 48 -4.37 -0.65 28.95
N HIS A 49 -4.62 -1.51 29.96
CA HIS A 49 -4.06 -2.86 30.06
C HIS A 49 -5.07 -3.96 29.77
N GLN A 50 -6.13 -3.61 29.04
CA GLN A 50 -7.16 -4.54 28.58
C GLN A 50 -6.91 -4.98 27.14
N TYR A 51 -7.30 -6.22 26.85
CA TYR A 51 -7.31 -6.80 25.52
C TYR A 51 -8.60 -7.59 25.32
N VAL A 52 -9.01 -7.72 24.06
CA VAL A 52 -10.16 -8.53 23.67
C VAL A 52 -9.65 -9.81 23.03
N VAL A 53 -10.25 -10.93 23.39
CA VAL A 53 -10.04 -12.20 22.68
C VAL A 53 -11.37 -12.64 22.08
N ILE A 54 -11.35 -12.96 20.79
CA ILE A 54 -12.50 -13.47 20.03
C ILE A 54 -12.16 -14.90 19.61
N ARG A 55 -12.96 -15.87 20.05
CA ARG A 55 -12.85 -17.25 19.57
C ARG A 55 -13.88 -17.49 18.48
N MET A 56 -13.42 -17.65 17.24
CA MET A 56 -14.29 -17.81 16.08
C MET A 56 -13.71 -18.75 15.03
N LYS A 57 -14.53 -19.13 14.05
CA LYS A 57 -14.11 -19.73 12.78
C LYS A 57 -14.98 -19.21 11.64
N ALA A 58 -14.41 -19.20 10.44
CA ALA A 58 -15.11 -18.80 9.22
C ALA A 58 -14.93 -19.85 8.12
N SER A 59 -15.90 -19.99 7.23
CA SER A 59 -15.78 -20.90 6.07
C SER A 59 -14.76 -20.40 5.04
N ARG A 60 -14.49 -19.10 4.98
CA ARG A 60 -13.55 -18.46 4.05
C ARG A 60 -12.69 -17.42 4.77
N PRO A 61 -11.45 -17.14 4.31
CA PRO A 61 -10.62 -16.09 4.90
C PRO A 61 -11.19 -14.70 4.60
N GLY A 62 -10.89 -13.72 5.45
CA GLY A 62 -11.28 -12.34 5.26
C GLY A 62 -10.83 -11.40 6.38
N ILE A 63 -11.22 -10.14 6.29
CA ILE A 63 -10.92 -9.11 7.30
C ILE A 63 -12.20 -8.77 8.04
N ALA A 64 -12.19 -8.95 9.35
CA ALA A 64 -13.25 -8.52 10.25
C ALA A 64 -12.79 -7.31 11.09
N GLU A 65 -13.73 -6.61 11.71
CA GLU A 65 -13.45 -5.42 12.51
C GLU A 65 -14.19 -5.48 13.85
N LEU A 66 -13.57 -4.97 14.91
CA LEU A 66 -14.23 -4.75 16.19
C LEU A 66 -14.26 -3.25 16.48
N PHE A 67 -15.44 -2.67 16.49
CA PHE A 67 -15.68 -1.30 16.92
C PHE A 67 -16.13 -1.25 18.38
N TRP A 68 -15.88 -0.11 19.03
CA TRP A 68 -16.37 0.18 20.37
C TRP A 68 -16.82 1.64 20.52
N SER A 69 -17.64 1.91 21.53
CA SER A 69 -17.94 3.29 21.94
C SER A 69 -18.35 3.37 23.41
N GLY A 70 -17.96 4.46 24.08
CA GLY A 70 -18.51 4.84 25.38
C GLY A 70 -19.80 5.66 25.30
N ARG A 71 -20.28 5.97 24.09
CA ARG A 71 -21.57 6.63 23.85
C ARG A 71 -22.59 5.63 23.35
N LEU A 72 -23.88 5.97 23.43
CA LEU A 72 -24.99 5.21 22.86
C LEU A 72 -25.80 6.04 21.85
N GLU A 73 -25.48 7.32 21.70
CA GLU A 73 -26.21 8.28 20.89
C GLU A 73 -25.26 9.02 19.94
N GLY A 74 -25.84 9.70 18.94
CA GLY A 74 -25.11 10.35 17.85
C GLY A 74 -25.12 9.54 16.56
N GLN A 75 -24.36 9.99 15.57
CA GLN A 75 -24.23 9.31 14.28
C GLN A 75 -23.74 7.86 14.49
N TYR A 76 -24.43 6.89 13.89
CA TYR A 76 -24.19 5.45 14.08
C TYR A 76 -24.13 5.00 15.55
N GLY A 77 -24.89 5.67 16.43
CA GLY A 77 -24.89 5.38 17.87
C GLY A 77 -23.59 5.77 18.60
N GLY A 78 -22.71 6.56 17.97
CA GLY A 78 -21.42 6.95 18.54
C GLY A 78 -20.25 6.04 18.18
N LEU A 79 -20.47 5.04 17.32
CA LEU A 79 -19.40 4.25 16.69
C LEU A 79 -18.75 5.07 15.57
N THR A 80 -17.42 5.00 15.46
CA THR A 80 -16.67 5.74 14.44
C THR A 80 -15.50 4.92 13.90
N GLU A 81 -15.05 5.25 12.68
CA GLU A 81 -13.87 4.64 12.05
C GLU A 81 -12.58 4.79 12.87
N ALA A 82 -12.51 5.80 13.75
CA ALA A 82 -11.37 6.02 14.63
C ALA A 82 -11.34 5.07 15.85
N LYS A 83 -12.45 4.36 16.13
CA LYS A 83 -12.61 3.50 17.31
C LYS A 83 -12.87 2.06 16.89
N LYS A 84 -11.93 1.51 16.12
CA LYS A 84 -11.98 0.13 15.65
C LYS A 84 -10.61 -0.53 15.57
N LEU A 85 -10.61 -1.85 15.57
CA LEU A 85 -9.46 -2.68 15.20
C LEU A 85 -9.87 -3.63 14.08
N ARG A 86 -9.01 -3.76 13.07
CA ARG A 86 -9.15 -4.72 11.97
C ARG A 86 -8.32 -5.95 12.28
N PHE A 87 -8.81 -7.13 11.90
CA PHE A 87 -8.09 -8.37 12.08
C PHE A 87 -8.40 -9.36 10.97
N SER A 88 -7.42 -10.22 10.69
CA SER A 88 -7.55 -11.26 9.66
C SER A 88 -8.17 -12.51 10.31
N VAL A 89 -9.10 -13.16 9.61
CA VAL A 89 -9.68 -14.43 10.01
C VAL A 89 -9.26 -15.48 9.00
N GLN A 90 -8.68 -16.58 9.46
CA GLN A 90 -8.37 -17.73 8.62
C GLN A 90 -9.67 -18.48 8.25
N GLY A 91 -9.73 -18.97 7.00
CA GLY A 91 -10.86 -19.75 6.49
C GLY A 91 -10.86 -21.21 6.93
N GLU A 92 -11.53 -22.07 6.15
CA GLU A 92 -11.52 -23.54 6.30
C GLU A 92 -12.19 -24.06 7.59
N SER A 93 -13.02 -23.24 8.22
CA SER A 93 -13.80 -23.62 9.41
C SER A 93 -12.93 -24.10 10.59
N ARG A 94 -11.73 -23.54 10.74
CA ARG A 94 -10.83 -23.81 11.88
C ARG A 94 -11.06 -22.80 13.01
N TRP A 95 -11.24 -23.32 14.23
CA TRP A 95 -11.29 -22.49 15.44
C TRP A 95 -9.96 -21.77 15.66
N GLN A 96 -10.03 -20.46 15.85
CA GLN A 96 -8.89 -19.60 16.16
C GLN A 96 -9.27 -18.59 17.25
N GLU A 97 -8.27 -18.17 18.01
CA GLU A 97 -8.39 -17.10 19.01
C GLU A 97 -7.70 -15.85 18.46
N ILE A 98 -8.45 -14.77 18.36
CA ILE A 98 -8.00 -13.50 17.79
C ILE A 98 -7.84 -12.52 18.94
N VAL A 99 -6.62 -12.06 19.17
CA VAL A 99 -6.28 -11.16 20.26
C VAL A 99 -6.17 -9.74 19.75
N LEU A 100 -6.86 -8.81 20.39
CA LEU A 100 -6.97 -7.42 19.98
C LEU A 100 -6.62 -6.49 21.15
N PHE A 101 -5.77 -5.50 20.90
CA PHE A 101 -5.30 -4.54 21.90
C PHE A 101 -5.86 -3.14 21.60
N PRO A 102 -7.04 -2.78 22.14
CA PRO A 102 -7.77 -1.58 21.74
C PRO A 102 -7.21 -0.28 22.29
N PHE A 103 -6.54 -0.30 23.45
CA PHE A 103 -6.08 0.90 24.17
C PHE A 103 -7.15 2.02 24.23
N TRP A 104 -8.33 1.62 24.71
CA TRP A 104 -9.56 2.41 24.72
C TRP A 104 -9.78 3.20 26.02
N HIS A 105 -8.75 3.36 26.86
CA HIS A 105 -8.86 3.98 28.19
C HIS A 105 -9.47 5.37 28.16
N MET A 106 -9.29 6.11 27.07
CA MET A 106 -9.90 7.43 26.86
C MET A 106 -11.44 7.42 26.78
N GLU A 107 -12.07 6.27 26.57
CA GLU A 107 -13.54 6.16 26.62
C GLU A 107 -14.08 6.28 28.05
N GLY A 108 -13.25 5.99 29.06
CA GLY A 108 -13.66 5.86 30.47
C GLY A 108 -14.55 4.63 30.72
N THR A 109 -15.66 4.49 30.02
CA THR A 109 -16.52 3.30 30.08
C THR A 109 -16.96 2.89 28.68
N ILE A 110 -16.70 1.64 28.31
CA ILE A 110 -17.23 1.06 27.08
C ILE A 110 -18.69 0.68 27.31
N ARG A 111 -19.56 1.14 26.41
CA ARG A 111 -21.03 0.93 26.47
C ARG A 111 -21.57 0.12 25.32
N GLN A 112 -20.81 -0.02 24.24
CA GLN A 112 -21.19 -0.87 23.12
C GLN A 112 -20.00 -1.41 22.35
N PHE A 113 -20.21 -2.56 21.74
CA PHE A 113 -19.35 -3.19 20.76
C PHE A 113 -20.12 -3.47 19.47
N ARG A 114 -19.43 -3.40 18.33
CA ARG A 114 -19.94 -3.87 17.05
C ARG A 114 -18.86 -4.73 16.41
N LEU A 115 -19.18 -6.01 16.20
CA LEU A 115 -18.31 -6.97 15.51
C LEU A 115 -18.76 -7.03 14.06
N ASP A 116 -17.95 -6.47 13.19
CA ASP A 116 -18.16 -6.44 11.74
C ASP A 116 -17.47 -7.65 11.15
N LEU A 117 -18.26 -8.47 10.48
CA LEU A 117 -17.84 -9.64 9.73
C LEU A 117 -17.68 -9.25 8.25
N TYR A 118 -17.36 -10.21 7.40
CA TYR A 118 -17.19 -10.00 5.97
C TYR A 118 -18.12 -10.89 5.16
N GLU A 119 -18.43 -10.44 3.95
CA GLU A 119 -19.42 -11.06 3.08
C GLU A 119 -19.02 -12.49 2.64
N GLY A 120 -20.04 -13.33 2.42
CA GLY A 120 -19.88 -14.59 1.69
C GLY A 120 -19.27 -15.73 2.52
N ALA A 121 -19.10 -15.51 3.82
CA ALA A 121 -18.63 -16.51 4.77
C ALA A 121 -19.73 -16.92 5.76
N ASP A 122 -19.62 -18.17 6.22
CA ASP A 122 -20.36 -18.71 7.34
C ASP A 122 -19.46 -18.64 8.57
N PHE A 123 -20.00 -18.12 9.66
CA PHE A 123 -19.27 -17.86 10.90
C PHE A 123 -19.83 -18.70 12.04
N GLU A 124 -18.93 -19.22 12.87
CA GLU A 124 -19.26 -19.70 14.22
C GLU A 124 -18.41 -18.93 15.24
N ILE A 125 -19.06 -18.34 16.25
CA ILE A 125 -18.41 -17.50 17.27
C ILE A 125 -18.77 -18.07 18.64
N ASP A 126 -17.76 -18.46 19.40
CA ASP A 126 -17.94 -19.10 20.71
C ASP A 126 -17.98 -18.06 21.85
N TRP A 127 -17.05 -17.11 21.84
CA TRP A 127 -17.08 -16.03 22.83
C TRP A 127 -16.24 -14.82 22.39
N ILE A 128 -16.58 -13.68 22.99
CA ILE A 128 -15.84 -12.42 22.94
C ILE A 128 -15.57 -12.06 24.41
N ARG A 129 -14.30 -12.01 24.80
CA ARG A 129 -13.90 -11.78 26.19
C ARG A 129 -12.99 -10.58 26.29
N VAL A 130 -13.30 -9.68 27.23
CA VAL A 130 -12.38 -8.63 27.66
C VAL A 130 -11.57 -9.18 28.83
N SER A 131 -10.24 -9.13 28.71
CA SER A 131 -9.29 -9.57 29.73
C SER A 131 -8.31 -8.45 30.04
N GLN A 132 -7.62 -8.56 31.17
CA GLN A 132 -6.61 -7.61 31.60
C GLN A 132 -5.28 -8.33 31.80
N TRP A 133 -4.15 -7.70 31.45
CA TRP A 133 -2.83 -8.25 31.73
C TRP A 133 -2.13 -7.54 32.90
N GLY A 134 -1.20 -8.24 33.55
CA GLY A 134 -0.37 -7.71 34.64
C GLY A 134 -1.10 -7.38 35.96
N GLY A 135 -2.33 -7.87 36.14
CA GLY A 135 -3.03 -7.85 37.45
C GLY A 135 -3.31 -6.45 38.03
N GLY A 136 -3.25 -5.39 37.20
CA GLY A 136 -3.51 -4.01 37.63
C GLY A 136 -2.35 -3.35 38.40
N LYS A 137 -1.19 -3.98 38.53
CA LYS A 137 -0.02 -3.39 39.17
C LYS A 137 0.84 -2.67 38.14
N ILE A 138 0.95 -1.36 38.29
CA ILE A 138 1.81 -0.52 37.45
C ILE A 138 3.23 -0.54 38.01
N GLU A 139 4.21 -0.87 37.17
CA GLU A 139 5.62 -0.83 37.49
C GLU A 139 6.28 0.44 36.96
N SER A 140 7.15 1.06 37.77
CA SER A 140 8.04 2.12 37.30
C SER A 140 9.07 1.50 36.34
N SER A 141 9.07 1.94 35.09
CA SER A 141 10.04 1.46 34.09
C SER A 141 11.18 2.45 33.89
N THR A 142 12.40 1.95 33.72
CA THR A 142 13.55 2.73 33.27
C THR A 142 13.60 2.86 31.74
N GLY A 143 12.67 2.21 31.02
CA GLY A 143 12.66 2.15 29.57
C GLY A 143 13.73 1.25 28.98
N SER A 144 14.27 0.29 29.74
CA SER A 144 15.31 -0.64 29.28
C SER A 144 14.98 -2.07 29.69
N TRP A 145 15.04 -3.00 28.73
CA TRP A 145 14.67 -4.40 28.93
C TRP A 145 15.63 -5.35 28.22
N SER A 146 16.16 -6.33 28.96
CA SER A 146 16.97 -7.45 28.42
C SER A 146 16.14 -8.71 28.28
N PHE A 147 16.29 -9.45 27.19
CA PHE A 147 15.48 -10.61 26.84
C PHE A 147 16.30 -11.90 26.71
N ASP A 148 17.62 -11.81 26.69
CA ASP A 148 18.54 -12.95 26.56
C ASP A 148 18.20 -13.87 25.37
N GLY A 149 17.64 -13.29 24.30
CA GLY A 149 17.21 -13.99 23.09
C GLY A 149 15.73 -14.39 23.06
N ASP A 150 14.99 -14.30 24.17
CA ASP A 150 13.60 -14.75 24.29
C ASP A 150 12.65 -13.64 24.78
N ALA A 151 11.68 -13.32 23.93
CA ALA A 151 10.66 -12.31 24.20
C ALA A 151 9.40 -12.86 24.91
N SER A 152 9.34 -14.16 25.22
CA SER A 152 8.19 -14.84 25.81
C SER A 152 7.71 -14.23 27.13
N LYS A 153 8.59 -13.59 27.89
CA LYS A 153 8.23 -12.84 29.12
C LYS A 153 7.28 -11.67 28.89
N TRP A 154 7.14 -11.20 27.65
CA TRP A 154 6.20 -10.16 27.23
C TRP A 154 4.95 -10.73 26.55
N GLN A 155 4.84 -12.06 26.46
CA GLN A 155 3.68 -12.73 25.88
C GLN A 155 2.46 -12.53 26.79
N ILE A 156 1.46 -11.82 26.29
CA ILE A 156 0.21 -11.58 27.04
C ILE A 156 -0.78 -12.73 26.86
N HIS A 157 -0.83 -13.30 25.65
CA HIS A 157 -1.73 -14.40 25.29
C HIS A 157 -1.06 -15.28 24.23
N PRO A 158 -1.16 -16.63 24.27
CA PRO A 158 -0.45 -17.52 23.33
C PRO A 158 -0.72 -17.26 21.85
N ALA A 159 -1.90 -16.73 21.52
CA ALA A 159 -2.31 -16.39 20.15
C ALA A 159 -2.00 -14.94 19.72
N ALA A 160 -1.41 -14.11 20.60
CA ALA A 160 -1.06 -12.73 20.27
C ALA A 160 0.32 -12.65 19.60
N SER A 161 0.43 -11.91 18.50
CA SER A 161 1.73 -11.58 17.88
C SER A 161 2.36 -10.33 18.51
N GLU A 162 1.55 -9.51 19.19
CA GLU A 162 2.00 -8.39 19.99
C GLU A 162 2.50 -8.85 21.37
N LEU A 163 3.71 -8.39 21.69
CA LEU A 163 4.36 -8.62 22.97
C LEU A 163 4.43 -7.29 23.71
N PHE A 164 4.00 -7.27 24.97
CA PHE A 164 4.00 -6.05 25.79
C PHE A 164 4.80 -6.24 27.07
N ALA A 165 5.46 -5.17 27.48
CA ALA A 165 6.00 -5.06 28.82
C ALA A 165 4.90 -5.26 29.89
N PRO A 166 5.26 -5.68 31.12
CA PRO A 166 4.37 -5.53 32.26
C PRO A 166 3.78 -4.11 32.33
N PRO A 167 2.54 -3.93 32.84
CA PRO A 167 1.91 -2.61 32.94
C PRO A 167 2.85 -1.58 33.54
N MET A 168 3.03 -0.47 32.84
CA MET A 168 4.10 0.49 33.13
C MET A 168 3.67 1.91 32.81
N GLU A 169 4.33 2.86 33.45
CA GLU A 169 4.30 4.26 33.05
C GLU A 169 5.72 4.76 32.79
N LEU A 170 5.90 5.51 31.70
CA LEU A 170 7.19 6.11 31.36
C LEU A 170 7.00 7.46 30.68
N ASP A 171 7.66 8.48 31.23
CA ASP A 171 7.77 9.78 30.58
C ASP A 171 8.82 9.72 29.47
N VAL A 172 8.41 10.04 28.24
CA VAL A 172 9.26 10.10 27.04
C VAL A 172 9.46 11.52 26.51
N SER A 173 9.15 12.54 27.31
CA SER A 173 9.30 13.96 26.92
C SER A 173 10.70 14.29 26.40
N ASP A 174 11.74 13.75 27.04
CA ASP A 174 13.16 13.88 26.73
C ASP A 174 13.74 12.70 25.91
N LYS A 175 12.94 11.67 25.62
CA LYS A 175 13.41 10.45 24.95
C LYS A 175 12.86 10.38 23.54
N LYS A 176 13.74 10.47 22.54
CA LYS A 176 13.37 10.53 21.12
C LYS A 176 13.79 9.30 20.32
N TRP A 177 14.33 8.29 21.00
CA TRP A 177 14.84 7.09 20.35
C TRP A 177 14.36 5.82 21.03
N VAL A 178 14.07 4.83 20.20
CA VAL A 178 13.94 3.43 20.60
C VAL A 178 15.05 2.66 19.90
N SER A 179 15.88 1.96 20.67
CA SER A 179 16.95 1.10 20.19
C SER A 179 16.59 -0.36 20.44
N ILE A 180 16.63 -1.18 19.40
CA ILE A 180 16.32 -2.59 19.43
C ILE A 180 17.53 -3.39 19.00
N GLU A 181 17.92 -4.36 19.80
CA GLU A 181 19.01 -5.28 19.51
C GLU A 181 18.42 -6.67 19.25
N LEU A 182 18.43 -7.13 17.99
CA LEU A 182 17.87 -8.43 17.62
C LEU A 182 18.57 -9.07 16.42
N ALA A 183 18.35 -10.37 16.25
CA ALA A 183 18.72 -11.12 15.04
C ALA A 183 17.50 -11.77 14.39
N GLY A 184 17.44 -11.78 13.07
CA GLY A 184 16.42 -12.49 12.27
C GLY A 184 17.05 -13.47 11.29
N ASP A 185 16.39 -14.59 11.02
CA ASP A 185 16.85 -15.60 10.04
C ASP A 185 16.40 -15.33 8.60
N ARG A 186 15.54 -14.33 8.40
CA ARG A 186 15.09 -13.85 7.09
C ARG A 186 14.61 -12.40 7.16
N ASP A 187 14.59 -11.75 6.01
CA ASP A 187 14.10 -10.38 5.91
C ASP A 187 12.61 -10.30 6.29
N ALA A 188 12.28 -9.36 7.16
CA ALA A 188 10.93 -9.18 7.67
C ALA A 188 10.68 -7.74 8.11
N VAL A 189 9.49 -7.47 8.64
CA VAL A 189 9.13 -6.19 9.24
C VAL A 189 8.58 -6.46 10.63
N ALA A 190 9.14 -5.78 11.64
CA ALA A 190 8.60 -5.72 13.00
C ALA A 190 8.02 -4.33 13.27
N SER A 191 7.32 -4.19 14.39
CA SER A 191 6.77 -2.90 14.80
C SER A 191 7.04 -2.68 16.28
N ILE A 192 7.51 -1.49 16.64
CA ILE A 192 7.39 -1.02 18.02
C ILE A 192 5.95 -0.54 18.24
N LEU A 193 5.41 -0.85 19.41
CA LEU A 193 4.03 -0.59 19.80
C LEU A 193 4.01 0.27 21.06
N TRP A 194 3.12 1.25 21.13
CA TRP A 194 2.91 2.01 22.36
C TRP A 194 1.49 2.57 22.48
N ALA A 195 1.11 2.90 23.71
CA ALA A 195 -0.09 3.68 24.01
C ALA A 195 0.29 4.86 24.91
N GLY A 196 -0.26 6.04 24.62
CA GLY A 196 -0.05 7.25 25.41
C GLY A 196 -1.20 7.53 26.37
N ALA A 197 -0.93 8.29 27.43
CA ALA A 197 -1.96 8.69 28.38
C ALA A 197 -3.12 9.46 27.71
N ASP A 198 -2.77 10.37 26.81
CA ASP A 198 -3.70 11.27 26.12
C ASP A 198 -3.91 10.91 24.65
N LEU A 199 -3.64 9.66 24.28
CA LEU A 199 -3.74 9.17 22.90
C LEU A 199 -4.74 8.01 22.80
N PRO A 200 -5.68 8.06 21.84
CA PRO A 200 -6.57 6.95 21.61
C PRO A 200 -5.85 5.84 20.82
N GLY A 201 -6.10 4.58 21.19
CA GLY A 201 -5.69 3.44 20.39
C GLY A 201 -4.20 3.11 20.44
N LEU A 202 -3.86 1.98 19.81
CA LEU A 202 -2.48 1.53 19.68
C LEU A 202 -1.74 2.34 18.62
N GLN A 203 -0.57 2.85 18.98
CA GLN A 203 0.36 3.48 18.06
C GLN A 203 1.45 2.50 17.67
N SER A 204 2.00 2.64 16.46
CA SER A 204 3.10 1.80 15.98
C SER A 204 4.08 2.52 15.07
N GLU A 205 5.31 2.01 15.08
CA GLU A 205 6.38 2.38 14.15
C GLU A 205 7.05 1.11 13.63
N GLU A 206 6.94 0.89 12.33
CA GLU A 206 7.49 -0.27 11.63
C GLU A 206 8.99 -0.10 11.32
N PHE A 207 9.74 -1.20 11.40
CA PHE A 207 11.15 -1.23 11.03
C PHE A 207 11.54 -2.57 10.39
N PRO A 208 12.53 -2.58 9.48
CA PRO A 208 12.95 -3.77 8.78
C PRO A 208 13.82 -4.63 9.71
N ILE A 209 13.67 -5.95 9.59
CA ILE A 209 14.58 -6.93 10.19
C ILE A 209 15.43 -7.51 9.07
N ARG A 210 16.73 -7.64 9.32
CA ARG A 210 17.67 -8.27 8.38
C ARG A 210 17.72 -9.76 8.64
N GLY A 211 17.75 -10.52 7.55
CA GLY A 211 17.68 -11.98 7.55
C GLY A 211 19.01 -12.73 7.55
N ASP A 212 20.11 -12.13 8.01
CA ASP A 212 21.44 -12.75 7.93
C ASP A 212 21.82 -13.59 9.18
N GLY A 213 20.90 -13.70 10.15
CA GLY A 213 21.09 -14.44 11.40
C GLY A 213 21.92 -13.73 12.46
N LYS A 214 22.47 -12.54 12.16
CA LYS A 214 23.34 -11.78 13.07
C LYS A 214 22.54 -10.79 13.92
N VAL A 215 23.12 -10.44 15.06
CA VAL A 215 22.55 -9.41 15.93
C VAL A 215 22.88 -8.04 15.33
N HIS A 216 21.84 -7.23 15.13
CA HIS A 216 21.93 -5.86 14.65
C HIS A 216 21.29 -4.90 15.64
N MET A 217 21.70 -3.63 15.54
CA MET A 217 21.10 -2.53 16.31
C MET A 217 20.20 -1.69 15.40
N TYR A 218 18.90 -1.70 15.70
CA TYR A 218 17.89 -0.90 15.01
C TYR A 218 17.55 0.31 15.87
N ASN A 219 17.93 1.50 15.40
CA ASN A 219 17.62 2.76 16.07
C ASN A 219 16.45 3.44 15.35
N LEU A 220 15.33 3.60 16.05
CA LEU A 220 14.13 4.24 15.55
C LEU A 220 14.01 5.63 16.18
N ARG A 221 13.90 6.64 15.32
CA ARG A 221 13.62 7.99 15.74
C ARG A 221 12.11 8.14 15.97
N MET A 222 11.74 8.46 17.20
CA MET A 222 10.35 8.53 17.66
C MET A 222 9.84 9.97 17.80
N ASP A 223 10.42 10.94 17.10
CA ASP A 223 10.06 12.36 17.27
C ASP A 223 8.78 12.77 16.53
N ASN A 224 7.76 11.92 16.55
CA ASN A 224 6.43 12.27 16.06
C ASN A 224 5.71 13.13 17.10
N PRO A 225 5.48 14.44 16.82
CA PRO A 225 4.88 15.33 17.80
C PRO A 225 3.41 15.01 18.10
N ARG A 226 2.75 14.15 17.33
CA ARG A 226 1.35 13.79 17.58
C ARG A 226 1.20 12.57 18.48
N THR A 227 2.20 11.70 18.54
CA THR A 227 2.03 10.37 19.14
C THR A 227 3.12 10.02 20.16
N TRP A 228 4.20 10.78 20.25
CA TRP A 228 5.33 10.49 21.14
C TRP A 228 5.85 11.77 21.83
N GLN A 229 5.15 12.21 22.87
CA GLN A 229 5.49 13.45 23.59
C GLN A 229 5.45 13.36 25.10
N HIS A 230 4.62 12.49 25.68
CA HIS A 230 4.30 12.55 27.11
C HIS A 230 4.51 11.20 27.79
N LYS A 231 3.57 10.79 28.62
CA LYS A 231 3.60 9.53 29.35
C LYS A 231 3.07 8.38 28.48
N LEU A 232 3.87 7.33 28.34
CA LEU A 232 3.45 6.04 27.83
C LEU A 232 2.76 5.23 28.94
N LEU A 233 1.68 4.54 28.59
CA LEU A 233 0.92 3.62 29.45
C LEU A 233 1.18 2.15 29.12
N ALA A 234 1.70 1.89 27.92
CA ALA A 234 2.13 0.58 27.46
C ALA A 234 3.20 0.75 26.40
N PHE A 235 4.10 -0.23 26.36
CA PHE A 235 5.15 -0.33 25.36
C PHE A 235 5.38 -1.80 25.01
N GLY A 236 5.60 -2.06 23.73
CA GLY A 236 5.68 -3.42 23.22
C GLY A 236 6.33 -3.50 21.84
N ILE A 237 6.35 -4.71 21.31
CA ILE A 237 6.86 -5.05 19.99
C ILE A 237 5.94 -6.08 19.34
N ARG A 238 5.63 -5.91 18.06
CA ARG A 238 5.04 -6.95 17.22
C ARG A 238 6.14 -7.61 16.40
N LEU A 239 6.30 -8.91 16.57
CA LEU A 239 7.26 -9.69 15.79
C LEU A 239 6.58 -10.33 14.57
N PRO A 240 7.30 -10.48 13.44
CA PRO A 240 6.80 -11.22 12.28
C PRO A 240 6.54 -12.70 12.61
N GLU A 241 5.42 -13.26 12.12
CA GLU A 241 5.02 -14.64 12.40
C GLU A 241 5.91 -15.69 11.70
N ASP A 242 6.42 -15.37 10.50
CA ASP A 242 7.13 -16.31 9.62
C ASP A 242 8.67 -16.24 9.74
N THR A 243 9.19 -15.64 10.81
CA THR A 243 10.63 -15.35 10.99
C THR A 243 11.08 -15.71 12.40
N LYS A 244 12.22 -16.40 12.53
CA LYS A 244 12.82 -16.68 13.83
C LYS A 244 13.58 -15.46 14.31
N ILE A 245 13.17 -14.91 15.46
CA ILE A 245 13.76 -13.73 16.08
C ILE A 245 14.47 -14.11 17.37
N ARG A 246 15.69 -13.60 17.56
CA ARG A 246 16.38 -13.58 18.85
C ARG A 246 16.47 -12.13 19.33
N LEU A 247 15.52 -11.71 20.16
CA LEU A 247 15.49 -10.37 20.75
C LEU A 247 16.45 -10.33 21.94
N GLN A 248 17.46 -9.46 21.90
CA GLN A 248 18.42 -9.30 22.99
C GLN A 248 18.00 -8.18 23.94
N ARG A 249 17.67 -7.01 23.39
CA ARG A 249 17.44 -5.81 24.20
C ARG A 249 16.53 -4.82 23.50
N ILE A 250 15.73 -4.09 24.28
CA ILE A 250 15.05 -2.87 23.85
C ILE A 250 15.37 -1.76 24.86
N GLN A 251 15.67 -0.56 24.36
CA GLN A 251 15.95 0.62 25.16
C GLN A 251 15.24 1.86 24.59
N ILE A 252 14.67 2.70 25.46
CA ILE A 252 14.12 4.01 25.14
C ILE A 252 15.09 5.07 25.70
N GLY A 253 15.54 6.00 24.85
CA GLY A 253 16.60 6.95 25.20
C GLY A 253 16.52 8.29 24.49
N SER A 254 17.42 9.21 24.86
CA SER A 254 17.59 10.54 24.23
C SER A 254 18.36 10.50 22.92
N ASP A 255 19.16 9.45 22.72
CA ASP A 255 20.11 9.30 21.62
C ASP A 255 20.06 7.87 21.07
N PRO A 256 20.44 7.63 19.79
CA PRO A 256 20.53 6.29 19.25
C PRO A 256 21.66 5.51 19.94
N ALA A 257 21.44 4.23 20.21
CA ALA A 257 22.35 3.38 20.94
C ALA A 257 23.17 2.46 20.02
N GLY A 258 24.20 1.83 20.61
CA GLY A 258 25.06 0.84 19.95
C GLY A 258 26.16 1.45 19.10
N ALA A 259 27.10 0.58 18.69
CA ALA A 259 28.15 0.96 17.76
C ALA A 259 27.54 1.38 16.42
N GLY A 260 28.28 2.19 15.67
CA GLY A 260 27.93 2.55 14.31
C GLY A 260 27.96 1.31 13.43
N GLU A 261 26.97 1.21 12.56
CA GLU A 261 26.83 0.09 11.65
C GLU A 261 26.51 0.64 10.26
N LEU A 262 27.44 0.43 9.34
CA LEU A 262 27.31 0.87 7.96
C LEU A 262 26.69 -0.25 7.11
N GLU A 263 25.83 0.13 6.17
CA GLU A 263 25.17 -0.76 5.23
C GLU A 263 25.23 -0.16 3.82
N VAL A 264 25.44 -1.02 2.82
CA VAL A 264 25.29 -0.61 1.41
C VAL A 264 23.83 -0.76 1.00
N SER A 265 23.10 0.35 0.98
CA SER A 265 21.68 0.38 0.59
C SER A 265 21.48 0.26 -0.92
N TYR A 266 22.51 0.59 -1.71
CA TYR A 266 22.50 0.41 -3.16
C TYR A 266 23.91 0.26 -3.73
N PHE A 267 24.09 -0.68 -4.67
CA PHE A 267 25.29 -0.75 -5.50
C PHE A 267 24.93 -1.23 -6.91
N GLY A 268 24.97 -0.32 -7.88
CA GLY A 268 24.56 -0.61 -9.25
C GLY A 268 24.55 0.63 -10.13
N PHE A 269 24.07 0.48 -11.36
CA PHE A 269 23.97 1.61 -12.29
C PHE A 269 23.03 2.69 -11.76
N GLU A 270 23.33 3.95 -12.02
CA GLU A 270 22.37 5.03 -11.74
C GLU A 270 21.26 5.08 -12.81
N ASN A 271 21.54 4.66 -14.04
CA ASN A 271 20.59 4.66 -15.16
C ASN A 271 20.11 3.24 -15.47
N GLY A 272 18.84 3.10 -15.90
CA GLY A 272 18.24 1.80 -16.18
C GLY A 272 18.78 1.05 -17.40
N VAL A 273 19.32 1.75 -18.40
CA VAL A 273 19.92 1.13 -19.60
C VAL A 273 21.31 1.69 -19.85
N ASN A 274 22.30 0.81 -19.96
CA ASN A 274 23.71 1.17 -20.14
C ASN A 274 24.27 0.46 -21.36
N ARG A 275 24.96 1.19 -22.24
CA ARG A 275 25.42 0.70 -23.56
C ARG A 275 26.93 0.57 -23.60
N ALA A 276 27.44 -0.49 -24.21
CA ALA A 276 28.86 -0.63 -24.51
C ALA A 276 29.37 0.54 -25.37
N GLY A 277 30.62 0.93 -25.15
CA GLY A 277 31.27 2.08 -25.81
C GLY A 277 30.78 3.44 -25.35
N ARG A 278 29.92 3.53 -24.33
CA ARG A 278 29.43 4.79 -23.76
C ARG A 278 29.72 4.85 -22.26
N PRO A 279 30.33 5.95 -21.76
CA PRO A 279 30.45 6.16 -20.32
C PRO A 279 29.08 6.19 -19.63
N CYS A 280 28.99 5.59 -18.46
CA CYS A 280 27.80 5.57 -17.63
C CYS A 280 28.15 5.64 -16.14
N ARG A 281 27.14 5.91 -15.31
CA ARG A 281 27.31 6.16 -13.87
C ARG A 281 27.04 4.90 -13.06
N LEU A 282 28.00 4.50 -12.24
CA LEU A 282 27.86 3.47 -11.21
C LEU A 282 27.79 4.17 -9.84
N LEU A 283 26.76 3.82 -9.07
CA LEU A 283 26.46 4.44 -7.78
C LEU A 283 26.57 3.40 -6.67
N ALA A 284 27.28 3.76 -5.60
CA ALA A 284 27.15 3.12 -4.30
C ALA A 284 26.50 4.11 -3.31
N GLN A 285 25.47 3.66 -2.59
CA GLN A 285 24.88 4.36 -1.46
C GLN A 285 25.17 3.59 -0.19
N VAL A 286 25.71 4.29 0.82
CA VAL A 286 26.02 3.73 2.13
C VAL A 286 25.24 4.49 3.18
N VAL A 287 24.49 3.78 4.02
CA VAL A 287 23.69 4.32 5.12
C VAL A 287 24.27 3.88 6.46
N SER A 288 24.13 4.72 7.48
CA SER A 288 24.44 4.34 8.86
C SER A 288 23.15 3.99 9.63
N SER A 289 23.11 2.81 10.24
CA SER A 289 21.98 2.29 11.02
C SER A 289 22.27 2.23 12.53
N GLY A 290 23.55 2.18 12.91
CA GLY A 290 23.99 2.17 14.31
C GLY A 290 23.89 3.53 15.02
N GLY A 291 24.29 3.56 16.30
CA GLY A 291 24.16 4.75 17.16
C GLY A 291 25.34 5.72 17.09
N THR A 292 26.57 5.21 17.03
CA THR A 292 27.75 6.07 16.86
C THR A 292 28.06 6.36 15.40
N THR A 293 28.64 7.51 15.12
CA THR A 293 29.11 7.88 13.77
C THR A 293 30.31 7.03 13.35
N ASN A 294 30.23 6.39 12.18
CA ASN A 294 31.35 5.65 11.59
C ASN A 294 31.86 6.33 10.32
N GLY A 295 33.18 6.49 10.23
CA GLY A 295 33.87 7.01 9.06
C GLY A 295 34.32 5.90 8.11
N ILE A 296 34.37 6.23 6.82
CA ILE A 296 34.95 5.38 5.78
C ILE A 296 36.29 6.01 5.39
N ARG A 297 37.39 5.28 5.53
CA ARG A 297 38.70 5.75 5.07
C ARG A 297 38.76 5.71 3.55
N GLN A 298 38.36 4.58 2.97
CA GLN A 298 38.36 4.39 1.52
C GLN A 298 37.32 3.36 1.09
N VAL A 299 36.57 3.68 0.05
CA VAL A 299 35.74 2.78 -0.75
C VAL A 299 36.53 2.41 -1.98
N GLN A 300 36.65 1.13 -2.30
CA GLN A 300 37.39 0.65 -3.46
C GLN A 300 36.49 -0.14 -4.39
N LEU A 301 36.47 0.27 -5.66
CA LEU A 301 35.80 -0.45 -6.74
C LEU A 301 36.81 -1.37 -7.44
N HIS A 302 36.50 -2.66 -7.47
CA HIS A 302 37.26 -3.65 -8.23
C HIS A 302 36.49 -3.95 -9.51
N ALA A 303 37.06 -3.55 -10.63
CA ALA A 303 36.52 -3.79 -11.97
C ALA A 303 37.27 -4.96 -12.64
N PRO A 304 36.57 -5.83 -13.38
CA PRO A 304 37.19 -6.92 -14.12
C PRO A 304 37.87 -6.39 -15.40
N GLU A 305 38.65 -7.24 -16.06
CA GLU A 305 39.20 -6.92 -17.38
C GLU A 305 38.07 -6.54 -18.37
N GLY A 306 38.33 -5.53 -19.21
CA GLY A 306 37.37 -5.03 -20.19
C GLY A 306 36.37 -3.99 -19.67
N LEU A 307 36.34 -3.73 -18.34
CA LEU A 307 35.59 -2.61 -17.76
C LEU A 307 36.54 -1.50 -17.32
N LYS A 308 36.44 -0.33 -17.98
CA LYS A 308 37.28 0.84 -17.69
C LYS A 308 36.60 1.74 -16.65
N ILE A 309 37.35 2.13 -15.62
CA ILE A 309 36.98 3.24 -14.72
C ILE A 309 37.50 4.53 -15.38
N ILE A 310 36.57 5.38 -15.82
CA ILE A 310 36.87 6.65 -16.49
C ILE A 310 37.13 7.75 -15.47
N SER A 311 36.36 7.77 -14.38
CA SER A 311 36.57 8.68 -13.25
C SER A 311 36.11 8.06 -11.95
N GLU A 312 36.76 8.48 -10.87
CA GLU A 312 36.46 8.09 -9.50
C GLU A 312 35.66 9.18 -8.76
N PRO A 313 35.00 8.85 -7.63
CA PRO A 313 34.41 9.83 -6.73
C PRO A 313 35.42 10.91 -6.31
N GLU A 314 34.96 12.16 -6.18
CA GLU A 314 35.80 13.28 -5.69
C GLU A 314 36.43 12.99 -4.32
N LYS A 315 35.70 12.24 -3.48
CA LYS A 315 36.17 11.73 -2.20
C LYS A 315 35.91 10.23 -2.12
N MET A 316 36.98 9.47 -1.95
CA MET A 316 36.90 8.02 -1.79
C MET A 316 36.54 7.58 -0.37
N GLY A 317 36.42 8.51 0.58
CA GLY A 317 36.06 8.25 1.97
C GLY A 317 35.02 9.24 2.48
N HIS A 318 34.53 9.00 3.69
CA HIS A 318 33.58 9.86 4.39
C HIS A 318 34.01 10.02 5.85
N PRO A 319 34.11 11.25 6.40
CA PRO A 319 34.67 11.47 7.74
C PRO A 319 33.83 10.85 8.86
N GLY A 320 32.52 10.73 8.64
CA GLY A 320 31.59 10.11 9.57
C GLY A 320 30.16 10.19 9.05
N ILE A 321 29.46 9.05 8.96
CA ILE A 321 28.05 9.00 8.55
C ILE A 321 27.19 8.90 9.81
N GLU A 322 26.43 9.95 10.10
CA GLU A 322 25.45 9.96 11.20
C GLU A 322 24.30 8.97 10.92
N HIS A 323 23.64 8.51 11.98
CA HIS A 323 22.47 7.65 11.86
C HIS A 323 21.43 8.19 10.87
N GLY A 324 20.95 7.34 9.97
CA GLY A 324 19.96 7.68 8.95
C GLY A 324 20.47 8.58 7.81
N LYS A 325 21.74 9.01 7.84
CA LYS A 325 22.36 9.76 6.73
C LYS A 325 22.95 8.80 5.70
N VAL A 326 23.07 9.30 4.47
CA VAL A 326 23.54 8.54 3.31
C VAL A 326 24.79 9.19 2.74
N ALA A 327 25.85 8.41 2.57
CA ALA A 327 27.00 8.75 1.74
C ALA A 327 26.82 8.16 0.34
N ARG A 328 27.21 8.92 -0.70
CA ARG A 328 27.12 8.49 -2.10
C ARG A 328 28.49 8.53 -2.75
N PHE A 329 28.85 7.44 -3.42
CA PHE A 329 30.07 7.31 -4.18
C PHE A 329 29.71 7.01 -5.63
N LEU A 330 30.22 7.81 -6.54
CA LEU A 330 29.88 7.76 -7.95
C LEU A 330 31.12 7.55 -8.81
N TRP A 331 31.12 6.50 -9.61
CA TRP A 331 32.12 6.26 -10.64
C TRP A 331 31.51 6.51 -12.02
N VAL A 332 32.34 6.94 -12.96
CA VAL A 332 32.03 6.86 -14.39
C VAL A 332 32.78 5.65 -14.94
N ILE A 333 32.05 4.70 -15.51
CA ILE A 333 32.59 3.44 -16.04
C ILE A 333 32.16 3.23 -17.49
N MET A 334 32.93 2.43 -18.22
CA MET A 334 32.64 2.09 -19.62
C MET A 334 33.17 0.69 -19.95
N ALA A 335 32.31 -0.18 -20.49
CA ALA A 335 32.73 -1.41 -21.14
C ALA A 335 32.87 -1.17 -22.66
N GLU A 336 33.93 -1.71 -23.28
CA GLU A 336 34.11 -1.59 -24.74
C GLU A 336 33.18 -2.51 -25.52
N LYS A 337 32.88 -3.69 -24.97
CA LYS A 337 32.04 -4.71 -25.61
C LYS A 337 30.76 -4.92 -24.82
N PRO A 338 29.65 -5.33 -25.47
CA PRO A 338 28.47 -5.80 -24.77
C PRO A 338 28.79 -7.03 -23.92
N GLY A 339 28.16 -7.14 -22.77
CA GLY A 339 28.37 -8.26 -21.85
C GLY A 339 27.96 -7.94 -20.42
N VAL A 340 28.10 -8.94 -19.55
CA VAL A 340 27.88 -8.82 -18.11
C VAL A 340 29.23 -8.77 -17.41
N TYR A 341 29.46 -7.71 -16.65
CA TYR A 341 30.72 -7.44 -15.96
C TYR A 341 30.49 -7.48 -14.44
N PRO A 342 31.00 -8.49 -13.71
CA PRO A 342 30.89 -8.52 -12.26
C PRO A 342 31.87 -7.52 -11.64
N VAL A 343 31.37 -6.61 -10.81
CA VAL A 343 32.18 -5.66 -10.04
C VAL A 343 32.06 -5.96 -8.55
N ARG A 344 33.11 -5.63 -7.79
CA ARG A 344 33.12 -5.73 -6.33
C ARG A 344 33.40 -4.38 -5.68
N LEU A 345 32.72 -4.10 -4.58
CA LEU A 345 32.92 -2.93 -3.74
C LEU A 345 33.47 -3.37 -2.38
N SER A 346 34.60 -2.82 -1.96
CA SER A 346 35.18 -3.10 -0.64
C SER A 346 35.42 -1.80 0.14
N PHE A 347 35.49 -1.90 1.46
CA PHE A 347 35.64 -0.77 2.37
C PHE A 347 36.89 -0.93 3.24
N SER A 348 37.50 0.19 3.62
CA SER A 348 38.56 0.23 4.63
C SER A 348 38.35 1.38 5.61
N GLY A 349 38.87 1.22 6.83
CA GLY A 349 38.83 2.22 7.89
C GLY A 349 38.97 1.57 9.28
N LYS A 350 38.52 2.28 10.32
CA LYS A 350 38.43 1.75 11.69
C LYS A 350 36.98 1.40 11.99
N GLY A 351 36.75 0.26 12.65
CA GLY A 351 35.41 -0.23 13.00
C GLY A 351 34.95 -1.38 12.10
N GLU A 352 33.70 -1.79 12.29
CA GLU A 352 33.05 -2.80 11.45
C GLU A 352 32.52 -2.17 10.16
N PHE A 353 32.74 -2.87 9.05
CA PHE A 353 32.33 -2.43 7.72
C PHE A 353 31.37 -3.45 7.10
N PRO A 354 30.53 -3.02 6.13
CA PRO A 354 29.74 -3.95 5.36
C PRO A 354 30.66 -4.98 4.69
N GLN A 355 30.15 -6.21 4.52
CA GLN A 355 30.82 -7.19 3.67
C GLN A 355 31.01 -6.64 2.26
N ASP A 356 32.03 -7.13 1.57
CA ASP A 356 32.27 -6.79 0.17
C ASP A 356 31.00 -7.02 -0.65
N GLN A 357 30.55 -5.99 -1.36
CA GLN A 357 29.36 -6.06 -2.19
C GLN A 357 29.75 -6.46 -3.60
N SER A 358 28.87 -7.19 -4.28
CA SER A 358 29.05 -7.53 -5.70
C SER A 358 27.83 -7.10 -6.50
N ALA A 359 28.06 -6.61 -7.71
CA ALA A 359 27.01 -6.29 -8.67
C ALA A 359 27.37 -6.82 -10.05
N SER A 360 26.38 -7.30 -10.80
CA SER A 360 26.54 -7.71 -12.20
C SER A 360 26.05 -6.59 -13.10
N LEU A 361 26.97 -5.98 -13.85
CA LEU A 361 26.68 -4.83 -14.69
C LEU A 361 26.48 -5.28 -16.14
N GLU A 362 25.23 -5.26 -16.61
CA GLU A 362 24.91 -5.56 -18.00
C GLU A 362 25.08 -4.32 -18.89
N PHE A 363 26.02 -4.41 -19.84
CA PHE A 363 26.18 -3.46 -20.94
C PHE A 363 25.60 -4.07 -22.20
N THR A 364 24.58 -3.42 -22.75
CA THR A 364 23.94 -3.88 -23.99
C THR A 364 24.61 -3.23 -25.20
N ALA A 365 24.49 -3.85 -26.37
CA ALA A 365 24.89 -3.22 -27.62
C ALA A 365 24.10 -1.91 -27.83
N ALA A 366 24.77 -0.87 -28.36
CA ALA A 366 24.06 0.30 -28.81
C ALA A 366 23.16 -0.10 -30.00
N PRO A 367 21.86 0.21 -29.98
CA PRO A 367 20.99 -0.10 -31.10
C PRO A 367 21.47 0.66 -32.35
N ALA A 368 21.43 0.00 -33.49
CA ALA A 368 21.78 0.57 -34.80
C ALA A 368 20.64 1.49 -35.31
N VAL A 369 20.32 2.52 -34.53
CA VAL A 369 19.27 3.49 -34.85
C VAL A 369 19.90 4.83 -35.23
N PRO A 370 19.45 5.48 -36.31
CA PRO A 370 19.91 6.81 -36.66
C PRO A 370 19.64 7.82 -35.53
N ARG A 371 20.52 8.82 -35.40
CA ARG A 371 20.28 9.92 -34.47
C ARG A 371 19.03 10.68 -34.90
N ALA A 372 18.02 10.72 -34.04
CA ALA A 372 16.83 11.53 -34.25
C ALA A 372 16.98 12.91 -33.59
N ARG A 373 16.39 13.94 -34.21
CA ARG A 373 16.31 15.30 -33.63
C ARG A 373 15.16 15.47 -32.63
N TYR A 374 14.24 14.52 -32.63
CA TYR A 374 13.05 14.48 -31.78
C TYR A 374 12.68 13.01 -31.52
N VAL A 375 11.67 12.75 -30.71
CA VAL A 375 11.10 11.40 -30.53
C VAL A 375 10.75 10.81 -31.91
N PRO A 376 11.27 9.62 -32.28
CA PRO A 376 10.90 8.96 -33.53
C PRO A 376 9.42 8.59 -33.54
N GLU A 377 8.80 8.63 -34.71
CA GLU A 377 7.38 8.26 -34.86
C GLU A 377 7.10 6.88 -34.24
N PRO A 378 6.08 6.77 -33.36
CA PRO A 378 5.67 5.51 -32.78
C PRO A 378 5.24 4.49 -33.83
N ARG A 379 5.46 3.21 -33.54
CA ARG A 379 4.95 2.09 -34.33
C ARG A 379 3.97 1.27 -33.48
N PRO A 380 2.69 1.68 -33.39
CA PRO A 380 1.71 0.99 -32.55
C PRO A 380 1.62 -0.50 -32.86
N VAL A 381 1.60 -1.32 -31.82
CA VAL A 381 1.33 -2.75 -31.90
C VAL A 381 -0.16 -2.97 -31.70
N LYS A 382 -0.80 -3.64 -32.67
CA LYS A 382 -2.20 -4.03 -32.54
C LYS A 382 -2.33 -5.26 -31.66
N THR A 383 -3.23 -5.20 -30.68
CA THR A 383 -3.59 -6.31 -29.79
C THR A 383 -5.02 -6.79 -30.07
N ASP A 384 -5.32 -8.03 -29.71
CA ASP A 384 -6.68 -8.60 -29.80
C ASP A 384 -7.62 -8.04 -28.73
N ILE A 385 -7.06 -7.64 -27.59
CA ILE A 385 -7.74 -7.05 -26.43
C ILE A 385 -7.16 -5.66 -26.22
N GLU A 386 -8.00 -4.67 -25.96
CA GLU A 386 -7.53 -3.33 -25.66
C GLU A 386 -6.81 -3.32 -24.31
N VAL A 387 -5.56 -2.85 -24.31
CA VAL A 387 -4.77 -2.71 -23.07
C VAL A 387 -4.80 -1.24 -22.66
N CYS A 388 -5.35 -0.99 -21.48
CA CYS A 388 -5.36 0.30 -20.80
C CYS A 388 -4.37 0.27 -19.63
N ALA A 389 -3.84 1.41 -19.20
CA ALA A 389 -2.99 1.50 -18.01
C ALA A 389 -3.33 2.74 -17.20
N PHE A 390 -3.31 2.65 -15.87
CA PHE A 390 -3.40 3.85 -15.03
C PHE A 390 -2.18 4.74 -15.22
N TYR A 391 -2.40 6.06 -15.25
CA TYR A 391 -1.34 7.06 -15.40
C TYR A 391 -1.47 8.13 -14.32
N PHE A 392 -0.45 8.26 -13.48
CA PHE A 392 -0.37 9.28 -12.43
C PHE A 392 0.47 10.49 -12.89
N PRO A 393 -0.12 11.70 -13.02
CA PRO A 393 0.59 12.91 -13.43
C PRO A 393 1.09 13.72 -12.22
N GLY A 394 2.08 13.21 -11.46
CA GLY A 394 2.64 13.88 -10.27
C GLY A 394 4.11 14.28 -10.32
N TRP A 395 4.70 14.39 -11.51
CA TRP A 395 6.14 14.56 -11.77
C TRP A 395 6.47 15.84 -12.56
N GLU A 396 5.86 16.96 -12.19
CA GLU A 396 6.06 18.28 -12.82
C GLU A 396 7.33 19.03 -12.35
N SER A 397 8.08 18.47 -11.40
CA SER A 397 9.29 19.11 -10.89
C SER A 397 10.33 18.12 -10.39
N ASP A 398 11.61 18.51 -10.45
CA ASP A 398 12.73 17.67 -10.01
C ASP A 398 12.61 17.21 -8.54
N ALA A 399 12.12 18.09 -7.66
CA ALA A 399 11.97 17.81 -6.23
C ALA A 399 11.01 16.65 -5.94
N LYS A 400 10.01 16.41 -6.79
CA LYS A 400 9.08 15.27 -6.63
C LYS A 400 9.81 13.93 -6.68
N TRP A 401 10.95 13.86 -7.39
CA TRP A 401 11.76 12.67 -7.53
C TRP A 401 12.66 12.36 -6.32
N ASP A 402 12.70 13.22 -5.30
CA ASP A 402 13.57 13.01 -4.13
C ASP A 402 13.28 11.70 -3.39
N CYS A 403 12.00 11.31 -3.32
CA CYS A 403 11.60 10.03 -2.71
C CYS A 403 12.22 8.82 -3.44
N ILE A 404 12.28 8.86 -4.77
CA ILE A 404 12.91 7.81 -5.58
C ILE A 404 14.43 7.90 -5.51
N ARG A 405 14.99 9.09 -5.67
CA ARG A 405 16.44 9.34 -5.66
C ARG A 405 17.12 8.91 -4.35
N GLY A 406 16.43 9.15 -3.24
CA GLY A 406 16.89 8.83 -1.90
C GLY A 406 16.75 7.34 -1.54
N ILE A 407 15.62 6.73 -1.90
CA ILE A 407 15.21 5.42 -1.37
C ILE A 407 15.32 4.29 -2.39
N ALA A 408 15.04 4.56 -3.66
CA ALA A 408 14.97 3.56 -4.73
C ALA A 408 15.67 4.04 -6.02
N PRO A 409 16.99 4.30 -5.98
CA PRO A 409 17.73 4.84 -7.14
C PRO A 409 17.66 3.94 -8.37
N ASN A 410 17.42 2.63 -8.20
CA ASN A 410 17.17 1.68 -9.28
C ASN A 410 15.88 1.94 -10.07
N ARG A 411 15.01 2.84 -9.59
CA ARG A 411 13.75 3.25 -10.26
C ARG A 411 13.84 4.57 -10.99
N LYS A 412 15.05 5.13 -11.17
CA LYS A 412 15.24 6.32 -12.01
C LYS A 412 14.63 6.04 -13.41
N PRO A 413 13.68 6.86 -13.89
CA PRO A 413 13.08 6.67 -15.21
C PRO A 413 14.13 6.75 -16.32
N LEU A 414 13.87 6.12 -17.47
CA LEU A 414 14.77 6.18 -18.62
C LEU A 414 14.90 7.59 -19.21
N LEU A 415 13.89 8.45 -19.04
CA LEU A 415 13.95 9.87 -19.38
C LEU A 415 14.73 10.71 -18.34
N GLY A 416 15.26 10.08 -17.29
CA GLY A 416 15.81 10.77 -16.12
C GLY A 416 14.71 11.24 -15.17
N TYR A 417 15.06 12.17 -14.27
CA TYR A 417 14.08 12.87 -13.43
C TYR A 417 13.40 13.96 -14.27
N TYR A 418 12.49 13.53 -15.14
CA TYR A 418 11.85 14.38 -16.12
C TYR A 418 10.80 15.31 -15.48
N ASP A 419 10.52 16.42 -16.17
CA ASP A 419 9.35 17.27 -15.95
C ASP A 419 8.29 16.89 -16.99
N GLU A 420 7.20 16.30 -16.53
CA GLU A 420 6.15 15.79 -17.42
C GLU A 420 5.20 16.87 -17.97
N SER A 421 5.42 18.15 -17.63
CA SER A 421 4.82 19.28 -18.34
C SER A 421 5.44 19.51 -19.74
N ASN A 422 6.56 18.84 -20.04
CA ASN A 422 7.21 18.86 -21.34
C ASN A 422 6.53 17.91 -22.35
N PRO A 423 6.00 18.41 -23.49
CA PRO A 423 5.38 17.57 -24.52
C PRO A 423 6.30 16.50 -25.11
N GLU A 424 7.63 16.70 -25.14
CA GLU A 424 8.57 15.68 -25.60
C GLU A 424 8.61 14.45 -24.68
N CYS A 425 8.44 14.66 -23.36
CA CYS A 425 8.33 13.55 -22.41
C CYS A 425 7.05 12.75 -22.67
N VAL A 426 5.94 13.43 -22.93
CA VAL A 426 4.67 12.79 -23.30
C VAL A 426 4.78 12.03 -24.62
N ASP A 427 5.49 12.57 -25.62
CA ASP A 427 5.73 11.86 -26.89
C ASP A 427 6.57 10.58 -26.71
N TRP A 428 7.55 10.58 -25.80
CA TRP A 428 8.27 9.36 -25.42
C TRP A 428 7.38 8.34 -24.70
N GLN A 429 6.53 8.80 -23.77
CA GLN A 429 5.57 7.95 -23.07
C GLN A 429 4.57 7.31 -24.05
N ILE A 430 4.01 8.09 -24.97
CA ILE A 430 3.15 7.62 -26.05
C ILE A 430 3.86 6.55 -26.87
N LYS A 431 5.09 6.85 -27.33
CA LYS A 431 5.88 5.91 -28.11
C LYS A 431 6.05 4.57 -27.39
N TRP A 432 6.50 4.60 -26.14
CA TRP A 432 6.73 3.38 -25.37
C TRP A 432 5.44 2.62 -25.07
N ALA A 433 4.34 3.32 -24.79
CA ALA A 433 3.04 2.69 -24.56
C ALA A 433 2.58 1.92 -25.80
N VAL A 434 2.44 2.60 -26.94
CA VAL A 434 1.83 2.01 -28.14
C VAL A 434 2.73 0.96 -28.79
N GLU A 435 4.06 1.11 -28.71
CA GLU A 435 5.01 0.09 -29.19
C GLU A 435 5.06 -1.17 -28.31
N ASN A 436 4.43 -1.14 -27.12
CA ASN A 436 4.26 -2.29 -26.24
C ASN A 436 2.78 -2.70 -26.08
N GLY A 437 1.92 -2.27 -27.00
CA GLY A 437 0.51 -2.68 -27.06
C GLY A 437 -0.44 -1.96 -26.10
N ILE A 438 0.05 -1.01 -25.29
CA ILE A 438 -0.81 -0.16 -24.46
C ILE A 438 -1.45 0.89 -25.38
N SER A 439 -2.78 0.83 -25.49
CA SER A 439 -3.55 1.64 -26.42
C SER A 439 -4.28 2.81 -25.76
N CYS A 440 -4.32 2.83 -24.43
CA CYS A 440 -4.97 3.88 -23.66
C CYS A 440 -4.33 4.11 -22.29
N PHE A 441 -4.26 5.37 -21.87
CA PHE A 441 -4.05 5.73 -20.47
C PHE A 441 -5.35 6.17 -19.78
N LEU A 442 -5.59 5.62 -18.60
CA LEU A 442 -6.60 6.06 -17.65
C LEU A 442 -5.90 7.07 -16.71
N VAL A 443 -6.04 8.35 -17.02
CA VAL A 443 -5.22 9.41 -16.43
C VAL A 443 -5.89 9.93 -15.17
N ASP A 444 -5.16 9.93 -14.05
CA ASP A 444 -5.62 10.50 -12.80
C ASP A 444 -6.01 11.96 -13.00
N TRP A 445 -7.22 12.29 -12.57
CA TRP A 445 -7.82 13.60 -12.69
C TRP A 445 -8.38 14.02 -11.35
N TYR A 446 -8.19 15.28 -10.97
CA TYR A 446 -8.52 15.78 -9.65
C TYR A 446 -9.44 16.99 -9.72
N TRP A 447 -10.49 16.96 -8.90
CA TRP A 447 -11.38 18.10 -8.66
C TRP A 447 -11.91 18.06 -7.23
N VAL A 448 -11.71 19.15 -6.50
CA VAL A 448 -12.20 19.33 -5.12
C VAL A 448 -12.73 20.75 -4.96
N GLN A 449 -14.01 20.90 -4.61
CA GLN A 449 -14.64 22.20 -4.34
C GLN A 449 -14.36 23.27 -5.42
N GLY A 450 -14.52 22.89 -6.69
CA GLY A 450 -14.33 23.82 -7.82
C GLY A 450 -12.88 24.02 -8.27
N ARG A 451 -11.91 23.28 -7.73
CA ARG A 451 -10.48 23.43 -8.06
C ARG A 451 -9.90 22.16 -8.66
N GLN A 452 -9.15 22.31 -9.75
CA GLN A 452 -8.34 21.24 -10.34
C GLN A 452 -6.91 21.24 -9.81
N GLN A 453 -6.26 20.09 -9.90
CA GLN A 453 -4.85 19.88 -9.57
C GLN A 453 -4.22 18.94 -10.60
N LEU A 454 -2.89 18.98 -10.72
CA LEU A 454 -2.11 18.09 -11.59
C LEU A 454 -2.55 18.11 -13.07
N THR A 455 -2.85 19.30 -13.61
CA THR A 455 -3.35 19.47 -14.99
C THR A 455 -2.25 19.44 -16.05
N HIS A 456 -0.99 19.57 -15.64
CA HIS A 456 0.17 19.80 -16.53
C HIS A 456 0.37 18.70 -17.56
N TRP A 457 0.10 17.42 -17.23
CA TRP A 457 0.25 16.34 -18.19
C TRP A 457 -0.77 16.44 -19.32
N PHE A 458 -2.05 16.73 -19.03
CA PHE A 458 -3.05 16.95 -20.08
C PHE A 458 -2.73 18.19 -20.93
N GLU A 459 -2.18 19.24 -20.33
CA GLU A 459 -1.72 20.43 -21.04
C GLU A 459 -0.55 20.11 -21.99
N ALA A 460 0.38 19.24 -21.57
CA ALA A 460 1.47 18.75 -22.38
C ALA A 460 0.99 17.80 -23.49
N TYR A 461 0.09 16.86 -23.18
CA TYR A 461 -0.54 15.95 -24.14
C TYR A 461 -1.25 16.69 -25.28
N ARG A 462 -1.97 17.79 -24.98
CA ARG A 462 -2.59 18.64 -26.01
C ARG A 462 -1.60 19.24 -27.00
N LYS A 463 -0.34 19.38 -26.60
CA LYS A 463 0.76 19.94 -27.42
C LYS A 463 1.64 18.84 -28.03
N ALA A 464 1.59 17.62 -27.50
CA ALA A 464 2.40 16.50 -27.96
C ALA A 464 2.11 16.16 -29.42
N LYS A 465 3.16 15.78 -30.15
CA LYS A 465 3.14 15.54 -31.59
C LYS A 465 2.38 14.26 -31.94
N TYR A 466 2.54 13.22 -31.12
CA TYR A 466 2.00 11.88 -31.36
C TYR A 466 0.74 11.59 -30.53
N ARG A 467 0.14 12.61 -29.91
CA ARG A 467 -1.01 12.48 -29.02
C ARG A 467 -2.16 11.64 -29.61
N ASP A 468 -2.42 11.77 -30.91
CA ASP A 468 -3.54 11.09 -31.56
C ASP A 468 -3.29 9.57 -31.77
N MET A 469 -2.09 9.07 -31.43
CA MET A 469 -1.76 7.63 -31.48
C MET A 469 -2.06 6.88 -30.18
N LEU A 470 -2.24 7.58 -29.06
CA LEU A 470 -2.58 6.99 -27.76
C LEU A 470 -3.91 7.55 -27.28
N ARG A 471 -4.83 6.69 -26.85
CA ARG A 471 -6.11 7.16 -26.31
C ARG A 471 -5.99 7.56 -24.85
N VAL A 472 -6.83 8.46 -24.38
CA VAL A 472 -6.85 8.91 -22.98
C VAL A 472 -8.27 8.90 -22.44
N ALA A 473 -8.46 8.41 -21.23
CA ALA A 473 -9.71 8.50 -20.48
C ALA A 473 -9.44 9.20 -19.14
N ILE A 474 -10.48 9.79 -18.56
CA ILE A 474 -10.39 10.32 -17.19
C ILE A 474 -10.56 9.16 -16.21
N MET A 475 -9.61 9.03 -15.29
CA MET A 475 -9.79 8.34 -14.02
C MET A 475 -9.88 9.42 -12.94
N TRP A 476 -11.09 9.72 -12.47
CA TRP A 476 -11.26 10.72 -11.43
C TRP A 476 -10.91 10.11 -10.08
N ALA A 477 -9.79 10.56 -9.52
CA ALA A 477 -9.33 10.27 -8.18
C ALA A 477 -10.17 11.03 -7.13
N ASN A 478 -11.48 10.76 -7.07
CA ASN A 478 -12.47 11.51 -6.30
C ASN A 478 -12.59 11.09 -4.82
N HIS A 479 -11.55 10.48 -4.23
CA HIS A 479 -11.47 10.16 -2.79
C HIS A 479 -11.23 11.44 -1.95
N ASN A 480 -12.12 12.40 -2.12
CA ASN A 480 -12.04 13.71 -1.51
C ASN A 480 -12.54 13.66 -0.04
N PRO A 481 -12.20 14.68 0.78
CA PRO A 481 -12.80 14.79 2.11
C PRO A 481 -14.34 14.81 2.05
N PRO A 482 -15.05 14.27 3.05
CA PRO A 482 -16.52 14.29 3.06
C PRO A 482 -17.11 15.71 2.97
N GLY A 483 -18.24 15.85 2.29
CA GLY A 483 -18.96 17.12 2.13
C GLY A 483 -18.27 18.11 1.18
N THR A 484 -17.41 17.63 0.28
CA THR A 484 -16.66 18.46 -0.68
C THR A 484 -17.21 18.39 -2.10
N HIS A 485 -18.29 17.65 -2.32
CA HIS A 485 -18.98 17.54 -3.59
C HIS A 485 -20.49 17.76 -3.46
N SER A 486 -21.13 18.24 -4.52
CA SER A 486 -22.58 18.48 -4.56
C SER A 486 -23.14 18.18 -5.95
N ALA A 487 -24.46 18.10 -6.09
CA ALA A 487 -25.09 17.91 -7.39
C ALA A 487 -24.74 19.03 -8.40
N ASP A 488 -24.66 20.29 -7.94
CA ASP A 488 -24.23 21.40 -8.80
C ASP A 488 -22.75 21.29 -9.17
N ASP A 489 -21.91 20.79 -8.26
CA ASP A 489 -20.49 20.56 -8.57
C ASP A 489 -20.31 19.42 -9.56
N TRP A 490 -21.11 18.36 -9.46
CA TRP A 490 -21.15 17.29 -10.46
C TRP A 490 -21.47 17.83 -11.86
N LEU A 491 -22.47 18.71 -11.98
CA LEU A 491 -22.82 19.30 -13.27
C LEU A 491 -21.70 20.21 -13.81
N ARG A 492 -21.00 20.95 -12.95
CA ARG A 492 -19.81 21.72 -13.35
C ARG A 492 -18.69 20.81 -13.85
N VAL A 493 -18.42 19.72 -13.13
CA VAL A 493 -17.43 18.72 -13.51
C VAL A 493 -17.78 18.08 -14.85
N ALA A 494 -19.01 17.60 -15.01
CA ALA A 494 -19.48 17.00 -16.26
C ALA A 494 -19.41 18.00 -17.43
N GLY A 495 -19.86 19.24 -17.23
CA GLY A 495 -19.75 20.30 -18.24
C GLY A 495 -18.29 20.59 -18.62
N HIS A 496 -17.37 20.56 -17.65
CA HIS A 496 -15.96 20.71 -17.90
C HIS A 496 -15.38 19.53 -18.70
N TRP A 497 -15.76 18.29 -18.40
CA TRP A 497 -15.37 17.12 -19.21
C TRP A 497 -15.84 17.22 -20.65
N ILE A 498 -17.13 17.55 -20.84
CA ILE A 498 -17.77 17.69 -22.14
C ILE A 498 -17.09 18.75 -23.01
N THR A 499 -16.63 19.84 -22.41
CA THR A 499 -16.05 20.97 -23.15
C THR A 499 -14.54 20.84 -23.33
N ALA A 500 -13.81 20.40 -22.31
CA ALA A 500 -12.35 20.39 -22.33
C ALA A 500 -11.76 19.05 -22.76
N TYR A 501 -12.40 17.91 -22.48
CA TYR A 501 -11.77 16.59 -22.61
C TYR A 501 -12.42 15.70 -23.67
N PHE A 502 -13.74 15.51 -23.64
CA PHE A 502 -14.44 14.63 -24.59
C PHE A 502 -14.24 14.99 -26.08
N PRO A 503 -13.99 16.26 -26.47
CA PRO A 503 -13.66 16.64 -27.84
C PRO A 503 -12.23 16.27 -28.28
N LEU A 504 -11.36 15.80 -27.38
CA LEU A 504 -10.02 15.36 -27.76
C LEU A 504 -10.14 14.23 -28.80
N PRO A 505 -9.42 14.29 -29.94
CA PRO A 505 -9.50 13.23 -30.95
C PRO A 505 -9.17 11.84 -30.40
N GLY A 506 -8.15 11.77 -29.54
CA GLY A 506 -7.77 10.57 -28.79
C GLY A 506 -8.55 10.31 -27.51
N TYR A 507 -9.69 10.96 -27.23
CA TYR A 507 -10.45 10.59 -26.03
C TYR A 507 -11.02 9.18 -26.16
N TYR A 508 -10.77 8.34 -25.15
CA TYR A 508 -11.19 6.95 -25.14
C TYR A 508 -12.71 6.84 -24.99
N ARG A 509 -13.30 5.94 -25.77
CA ARG A 509 -14.74 5.71 -25.81
C ARG A 509 -15.04 4.23 -25.69
N ILE A 510 -16.06 3.90 -24.92
CA ILE A 510 -16.62 2.55 -24.80
C ILE A 510 -18.01 2.62 -25.43
N ASP A 511 -18.26 1.78 -26.43
CA ASP A 511 -19.52 1.74 -27.19
C ASP A 511 -19.94 3.14 -27.72
N GLY A 512 -18.99 3.86 -28.31
CA GLY A 512 -19.23 5.20 -28.89
C GLY A 512 -19.31 6.35 -27.88
N LYS A 513 -19.36 6.08 -26.56
CA LYS A 513 -19.48 7.09 -25.52
C LYS A 513 -18.15 7.38 -24.82
N PRO A 514 -17.81 8.66 -24.56
CA PRO A 514 -16.70 9.03 -23.69
C PRO A 514 -16.72 8.25 -22.36
N ALA A 515 -15.62 7.59 -22.02
CA ALA A 515 -15.51 6.78 -20.81
C ALA A 515 -14.88 7.58 -19.66
N VAL A 516 -15.46 7.46 -18.46
CA VAL A 516 -14.96 8.07 -17.21
C VAL A 516 -14.95 7.00 -16.12
N PHE A 517 -13.81 6.85 -15.45
CA PHE A 517 -13.58 5.92 -14.35
C PHE A 517 -13.59 6.69 -13.03
N LEU A 518 -14.38 6.26 -12.05
CA LEU A 518 -14.62 6.97 -10.78
C LEU A 518 -14.05 6.18 -9.61
N TRP A 519 -13.05 6.74 -8.93
CA TRP A 519 -12.33 6.08 -7.82
C TRP A 519 -13.21 5.73 -6.62
N ASP A 520 -14.08 6.65 -6.20
CA ASP A 520 -14.89 6.55 -4.98
C ASP A 520 -16.39 6.82 -5.24
N PRO A 521 -17.13 5.82 -5.79
CA PRO A 521 -18.59 5.90 -5.95
C PRO A 521 -19.32 6.13 -4.62
N LYS A 522 -18.81 5.57 -3.50
CA LYS A 522 -19.45 5.64 -2.18
C LYS A 522 -19.35 7.05 -1.59
N GLY A 523 -18.19 7.68 -1.67
CA GLY A 523 -17.99 9.07 -1.27
C GLY A 523 -18.90 10.01 -2.07
N LEU A 524 -18.96 9.83 -3.40
CA LEU A 524 -19.87 10.60 -4.26
C LEU A 524 -21.34 10.46 -3.83
N ARG A 525 -21.79 9.22 -3.60
CA ARG A 525 -23.16 8.93 -3.15
C ARG A 525 -23.47 9.58 -1.81
N THR A 526 -22.53 9.54 -0.88
CA THR A 526 -22.67 10.14 0.45
C THR A 526 -22.83 11.66 0.32
N ASP A 527 -21.98 12.31 -0.45
CA ASP A 527 -21.97 13.77 -0.64
C ASP A 527 -23.23 14.27 -1.38
N LEU A 528 -23.75 13.51 -2.35
CA LEU A 528 -24.98 13.86 -3.07
C LEU A 528 -26.25 13.56 -2.27
N GLY A 529 -26.16 12.84 -1.15
CA GLY A 529 -27.32 12.51 -0.30
C GLY A 529 -28.07 11.23 -0.69
N GLY A 530 -27.41 10.31 -1.39
CA GLY A 530 -27.92 8.97 -1.69
C GLY A 530 -28.14 8.68 -3.19
N SER A 531 -28.44 7.42 -3.50
CA SER A 531 -28.47 6.89 -4.87
C SER A 531 -29.47 7.56 -5.81
N LYS A 532 -30.61 8.03 -5.27
CA LYS A 532 -31.58 8.79 -6.08
C LYS A 532 -30.96 10.10 -6.61
N ALA A 533 -30.24 10.83 -5.76
CA ALA A 533 -29.60 12.08 -6.16
C ALA A 533 -28.43 11.83 -7.14
N VAL A 534 -27.67 10.75 -6.95
CA VAL A 534 -26.63 10.31 -7.91
C VAL A 534 -27.26 10.02 -9.27
N ARG A 535 -28.33 9.22 -9.30
CA ARG A 535 -29.04 8.88 -10.55
C ARG A 535 -29.53 10.14 -11.26
N GLU A 536 -30.17 11.07 -10.56
CA GLU A 536 -30.64 12.32 -11.16
C GLU A 536 -29.48 13.18 -11.70
N ALA A 537 -28.35 13.24 -10.99
CA ALA A 537 -27.15 13.93 -11.43
C ALA A 537 -26.53 13.27 -12.67
N PHE A 538 -26.51 11.93 -12.71
CA PHE A 538 -26.03 11.16 -13.85
C PHE A 538 -26.94 11.38 -15.05
N GLU A 539 -28.27 11.22 -14.92
CA GLU A 539 -29.24 11.49 -15.99
C GLU A 539 -29.10 12.91 -16.59
N LYS A 540 -28.87 13.92 -15.73
CA LYS A 540 -28.58 15.30 -16.19
C LYS A 540 -27.26 15.37 -16.98
N SER A 541 -26.16 14.80 -16.48
CA SER A 541 -24.88 14.80 -17.18
C SER A 541 -24.92 14.02 -18.51
N GLN A 542 -25.69 12.94 -18.55
CA GLN A 542 -25.98 12.18 -19.77
C GLN A 542 -26.72 13.05 -20.79
N LYS A 543 -27.71 13.84 -20.35
CA LYS A 543 -28.40 14.80 -21.22
C LYS A 543 -27.46 15.90 -21.70
N MET A 544 -26.63 16.47 -20.82
CA MET A 544 -25.64 17.49 -21.20
C MET A 544 -24.68 16.99 -22.28
N ALA A 545 -24.20 15.74 -22.15
CA ALA A 545 -23.34 15.13 -23.16
C ALA A 545 -24.06 14.96 -24.51
N ARG A 546 -25.34 14.54 -24.49
CA ARG A 546 -26.17 14.43 -25.70
C ARG A 546 -26.45 15.76 -26.36
N ASP A 547 -26.80 16.77 -25.58
CA ASP A 547 -27.02 18.13 -26.09
C ASP A 547 -25.74 18.71 -26.73
N ALA A 548 -24.56 18.28 -26.27
CA ALA A 548 -23.25 18.62 -26.84
C ALA A 548 -22.83 17.74 -28.04
N GLY A 549 -23.68 16.79 -28.48
CA GLY A 549 -23.45 15.96 -29.66
C GLY A 549 -22.77 14.61 -29.40
N PHE A 550 -22.59 14.19 -28.15
CA PHE A 550 -22.12 12.84 -27.80
C PHE A 550 -23.29 11.88 -27.59
N GLU A 551 -23.07 10.56 -27.61
CA GLU A 551 -24.15 9.58 -27.35
C GLU A 551 -24.54 9.46 -25.85
N GLY A 552 -23.74 10.07 -24.96
CA GLY A 552 -23.83 9.97 -23.51
C GLY A 552 -22.44 9.87 -22.90
N ILE A 553 -22.36 9.32 -21.69
CA ILE A 553 -21.12 9.07 -20.93
C ILE A 553 -21.13 7.61 -20.47
N THR A 554 -20.03 6.89 -20.60
CA THR A 554 -19.86 5.57 -19.97
C THR A 554 -19.18 5.78 -18.63
N LEU A 555 -19.90 5.53 -17.53
CA LEU A 555 -19.40 5.69 -16.17
C LEU A 555 -18.99 4.32 -15.60
N VAL A 556 -17.73 4.18 -15.22
CA VAL A 556 -17.14 2.95 -14.68
C VAL A 556 -16.76 3.18 -13.21
N ALA A 557 -17.30 2.37 -12.31
CA ALA A 557 -17.01 2.42 -10.88
C ALA A 557 -15.68 1.72 -10.56
N LEU A 558 -14.84 2.33 -9.74
CA LEU A 558 -13.76 1.62 -9.05
C LEU A 558 -14.24 1.25 -7.65
N GLY A 559 -13.87 0.06 -7.19
CA GLY A 559 -14.19 -0.38 -5.84
C GLY A 559 -13.80 -1.83 -5.59
N TYR A 560 -13.89 -2.23 -4.33
CA TYR A 560 -13.61 -3.60 -3.89
C TYR A 560 -14.84 -4.30 -3.31
N ASP A 561 -15.98 -3.60 -3.23
CA ASP A 561 -17.25 -4.12 -2.77
C ASP A 561 -18.04 -4.68 -3.96
N PHE A 562 -18.09 -6.01 -4.05
CA PHE A 562 -18.81 -6.75 -5.10
C PHE A 562 -20.07 -7.41 -4.53
N SER A 563 -20.61 -6.91 -3.41
CA SER A 563 -21.83 -7.46 -2.83
C SER A 563 -23.03 -7.27 -3.75
N GLN A 564 -24.02 -8.15 -3.65
CA GLN A 564 -25.21 -8.06 -4.50
C GLN A 564 -25.93 -6.70 -4.33
N SER A 565 -26.07 -6.18 -3.10
CA SER A 565 -26.66 -4.86 -2.87
C SER A 565 -25.81 -3.73 -3.45
N HIS A 566 -24.49 -3.83 -3.38
CA HIS A 566 -23.59 -2.84 -3.95
C HIS A 566 -23.71 -2.79 -5.47
N ILE A 567 -23.63 -3.94 -6.13
CA ILE A 567 -23.75 -4.07 -7.59
C ILE A 567 -25.11 -3.55 -8.06
N ARG A 568 -26.20 -3.90 -7.35
CA ARG A 568 -27.53 -3.34 -7.63
C ARG A 568 -27.57 -1.82 -7.46
N THR A 569 -26.94 -1.29 -6.42
CA THR A 569 -26.87 0.16 -6.19
C THR A 569 -26.16 0.86 -7.34
N LEU A 570 -25.02 0.34 -7.81
CA LEU A 570 -24.30 0.91 -8.95
C LEU A 570 -25.14 0.89 -10.24
N LYS A 571 -25.88 -0.20 -10.50
CA LYS A 571 -26.83 -0.26 -11.62
C LYS A 571 -27.93 0.79 -11.50
N ASP A 572 -28.57 0.87 -10.34
CA ASP A 572 -29.67 1.79 -10.07
C ASP A 572 -29.23 3.25 -10.16
N GLU A 573 -27.96 3.54 -9.87
CA GLU A 573 -27.33 4.85 -10.03
C GLU A 573 -27.00 5.19 -11.49
N GLY A 574 -26.79 4.18 -12.34
CA GLY A 574 -26.53 4.35 -13.78
C GLY A 574 -25.07 4.10 -14.19
N TYR A 575 -24.27 3.43 -13.37
CA TYR A 575 -22.96 2.92 -13.81
C TYR A 575 -23.13 1.84 -14.88
N SER A 576 -22.19 1.80 -15.83
CA SER A 576 -22.20 0.82 -16.94
C SER A 576 -21.20 -0.32 -16.75
N GLY A 577 -20.20 -0.11 -15.90
CA GLY A 577 -19.19 -1.11 -15.60
C GLY A 577 -18.46 -0.83 -14.30
N LEU A 578 -17.57 -1.73 -13.96
CA LEU A 578 -16.72 -1.63 -12.78
C LEU A 578 -15.35 -2.27 -13.00
N THR A 579 -14.37 -1.81 -12.23
CA THR A 579 -13.01 -2.33 -12.16
C THR A 579 -12.47 -2.14 -10.73
N THR A 580 -11.27 -2.62 -10.45
CA THR A 580 -10.53 -2.30 -9.22
C THR A 580 -9.27 -1.49 -9.56
N TYR A 581 -8.45 -1.17 -8.55
CA TYR A 581 -7.10 -0.64 -8.73
C TYR A 581 -6.00 -1.69 -8.49
N HIS A 582 -6.28 -2.69 -7.64
CA HIS A 582 -5.45 -3.88 -7.43
C HIS A 582 -6.30 -5.16 -7.42
N GLU A 583 -5.71 -6.27 -7.84
CA GLU A 583 -6.29 -7.62 -7.88
C GLU A 583 -5.26 -8.69 -7.52
N TRP A 584 -4.63 -8.54 -6.35
CA TRP A 584 -3.55 -9.41 -5.91
C TRP A 584 -4.00 -10.83 -5.52
N GLY A 585 -5.27 -11.00 -5.12
CA GLY A 585 -5.84 -12.27 -4.70
C GLY A 585 -5.96 -12.41 -3.19
N SER A 586 -6.80 -13.34 -2.74
CA SER A 586 -7.23 -13.44 -1.34
C SER A 586 -6.10 -13.58 -0.31
N PRO A 587 -4.96 -14.26 -0.59
CA PRO A 587 -3.89 -14.35 0.40
C PRO A 587 -3.20 -13.02 0.72
N ILE A 588 -3.32 -12.02 -0.17
CA ILE A 588 -2.76 -10.68 0.00
C ILE A 588 -3.86 -9.72 0.48
N ASP A 589 -5.02 -9.73 -0.18
CA ASP A 589 -6.14 -8.83 0.13
C ASP A 589 -6.69 -9.01 1.56
N GLY A 590 -6.57 -10.22 2.13
CA GLY A 590 -7.04 -10.57 3.47
C GLY A 590 -6.07 -10.28 4.61
N GLN A 591 -4.94 -9.62 4.37
CA GLN A 591 -3.86 -9.46 5.36
C GLN A 591 -3.81 -8.06 5.97
N VAL A 592 -3.89 -7.98 7.30
CA VAL A 592 -3.85 -6.69 8.03
C VAL A 592 -2.43 -6.30 8.47
N SER A 593 -1.66 -7.25 9.00
CA SER A 593 -0.36 -6.98 9.64
C SER A 593 0.85 -7.25 8.73
N ARG A 594 0.72 -8.21 7.81
CA ARG A 594 1.80 -8.61 6.91
C ARG A 594 2.14 -7.50 5.92
N LYS A 595 3.44 -7.24 5.72
CA LYS A 595 3.95 -6.18 4.84
C LYS A 595 4.68 -6.68 3.61
N LEU A 596 5.27 -7.88 3.65
CA LEU A 596 6.07 -8.42 2.56
C LEU A 596 5.35 -9.60 1.89
N PHE A 597 5.17 -9.49 0.58
CA PHE A 597 4.47 -10.43 -0.29
C PHE A 597 5.34 -10.78 -1.51
N ARG A 598 4.96 -11.83 -2.24
CA ARG A 598 5.70 -12.27 -3.44
C ARG A 598 4.82 -12.10 -4.66
N TYR A 599 5.40 -11.59 -5.74
CA TYR A 599 4.71 -11.43 -7.02
C TYR A 599 4.25 -12.77 -7.60
N GLY A 600 4.97 -13.87 -7.33
CA GLY A 600 4.51 -15.21 -7.72
C GLY A 600 3.19 -15.64 -7.05
N ASP A 601 2.84 -15.09 -5.88
CA ASP A 601 1.53 -15.31 -5.27
C ASP A 601 0.44 -14.55 -6.04
N VAL A 602 0.70 -13.31 -6.49
CA VAL A 602 -0.19 -12.55 -7.40
C VAL A 602 -0.45 -13.33 -8.69
N VAL A 603 0.61 -13.82 -9.36
CA VAL A 603 0.48 -14.60 -10.61
C VAL A 603 -0.36 -15.87 -10.42
N ARG A 604 -0.33 -16.47 -9.22
CA ARG A 604 -1.12 -17.67 -8.91
C ARG A 604 -2.58 -17.34 -8.65
N ASP A 605 -2.86 -16.26 -7.92
CA ASP A 605 -4.16 -16.05 -7.27
C ASP A 605 -5.07 -15.02 -7.99
N SER A 606 -4.52 -14.13 -8.82
CA SER A 606 -5.32 -13.16 -9.60
C SER A 606 -6.41 -13.79 -10.49
N PRO A 607 -6.18 -14.93 -11.18
CA PRO A 607 -7.23 -15.54 -12.02
C PRO A 607 -8.51 -15.91 -11.28
N ASP A 608 -8.38 -16.44 -10.05
CA ASP A 608 -9.53 -16.77 -9.22
C ASP A 608 -10.24 -15.50 -8.74
N ALA A 609 -9.50 -14.43 -8.45
CA ALA A 609 -10.08 -13.13 -8.12
C ALA A 609 -10.88 -12.54 -9.30
N TRP A 610 -10.34 -12.60 -10.52
CA TRP A 610 -11.04 -12.14 -11.73
C TRP A 610 -12.34 -12.91 -11.96
N LYS A 611 -12.29 -14.24 -11.80
CA LYS A 611 -13.46 -15.10 -11.96
C LYS A 611 -14.56 -14.72 -10.96
N GLN A 612 -14.21 -14.62 -9.68
CA GLN A 612 -15.16 -14.28 -8.62
C GLN A 612 -15.82 -12.91 -8.85
N LYS A 613 -15.02 -11.90 -9.19
CA LYS A 613 -15.53 -10.54 -9.46
C LYS A 613 -16.40 -10.48 -10.71
N ASN A 614 -16.01 -11.20 -11.77
CA ASN A 614 -16.82 -11.27 -12.98
C ASN A 614 -18.19 -11.92 -12.75
N GLU A 615 -18.23 -12.99 -11.95
CA GLU A 615 -19.48 -13.63 -11.56
C GLU A 615 -20.34 -12.70 -10.68
N ALA A 616 -19.72 -11.99 -9.74
CA ALA A 616 -20.41 -11.07 -8.83
C ALA A 616 -20.91 -9.78 -9.50
N ALA A 617 -20.24 -9.31 -10.55
CA ALA A 617 -20.57 -8.08 -11.27
C ALA A 617 -21.99 -8.05 -11.87
N ASP A 618 -22.64 -9.22 -12.02
CA ASP A 618 -24.03 -9.44 -12.44
C ASP A 618 -24.57 -8.30 -13.31
N GLY A 619 -24.50 -8.34 -14.63
CA GLY A 619 -25.12 -7.32 -15.50
C GLY A 619 -24.40 -5.96 -15.61
N LEU A 620 -23.38 -5.66 -14.80
CA LEU A 620 -22.40 -4.61 -15.10
C LEU A 620 -21.21 -5.19 -15.87
N MET A 621 -20.60 -4.40 -16.75
CA MET A 621 -19.36 -4.83 -17.41
C MET A 621 -18.19 -4.76 -16.44
N TYR A 622 -17.71 -5.92 -16.00
CA TYR A 622 -16.45 -6.02 -15.25
C TYR A 622 -15.25 -5.97 -16.19
N TYR A 623 -14.32 -5.05 -15.90
CA TYR A 623 -13.04 -4.92 -16.59
C TYR A 623 -11.92 -5.44 -15.68
N PRO A 624 -11.25 -6.56 -16.05
CA PRO A 624 -10.22 -7.15 -15.20
C PRO A 624 -8.96 -6.29 -15.16
N LEU A 625 -8.31 -6.29 -13.99
CA LEU A 625 -7.03 -5.62 -13.79
C LEU A 625 -5.89 -6.62 -13.57
N VAL A 626 -4.77 -6.33 -14.23
CA VAL A 626 -3.50 -7.06 -14.12
C VAL A 626 -2.50 -6.20 -13.36
N ASP A 627 -2.11 -6.65 -12.17
CA ASP A 627 -1.10 -5.96 -11.36
C ASP A 627 0.31 -6.12 -11.93
N THR A 628 1.04 -5.01 -11.93
CA THR A 628 2.43 -4.94 -12.34
C THR A 628 3.39 -4.98 -11.16
N GLY A 629 2.91 -5.09 -9.91
CA GLY A 629 3.74 -5.16 -8.70
C GLY A 629 3.09 -4.39 -7.56
N TRP A 630 3.88 -4.03 -6.55
CA TRP A 630 3.58 -2.92 -5.63
C TRP A 630 4.78 -2.70 -4.71
N ASP A 631 5.27 -1.47 -4.59
CA ASP A 631 6.28 -1.13 -3.58
C ASP A 631 6.30 0.37 -3.33
N SER A 632 5.57 0.80 -2.30
CA SER A 632 5.40 2.20 -1.94
C SER A 632 6.40 2.67 -0.87
N ARG A 633 7.49 1.93 -0.62
CA ARG A 633 8.55 2.33 0.32
C ARG A 633 9.11 3.74 0.08
N PRO A 634 9.27 4.24 -1.17
CA PRO A 634 9.72 5.62 -1.38
C PRO A 634 8.84 6.68 -0.70
N TRP A 635 7.54 6.41 -0.54
CA TRP A 635 6.58 7.36 0.05
C TRP A 635 6.23 7.04 1.50
N HIS A 636 6.22 5.76 1.89
CA HIS A 636 5.73 5.33 3.20
C HIS A 636 6.78 4.64 4.08
N GLY A 637 8.04 4.57 3.61
CA GLY A 637 9.12 3.92 4.35
C GLY A 637 8.77 2.47 4.70
N HIS A 638 9.07 2.06 5.93
CA HIS A 638 8.86 0.70 6.41
C HIS A 638 7.39 0.34 6.70
N LYS A 639 6.47 1.32 6.66
CA LYS A 639 5.02 1.08 6.80
C LYS A 639 4.40 0.50 5.54
N ALA A 640 5.10 0.66 4.42
CA ALA A 640 4.67 0.22 3.11
C ALA A 640 4.48 -1.31 3.06
N MET A 641 3.40 -1.72 2.42
CA MET A 641 3.30 -3.07 1.86
C MET A 641 4.14 -3.16 0.58
N VAL A 642 4.77 -4.31 0.36
CA VAL A 642 5.68 -4.56 -0.76
C VAL A 642 5.42 -5.95 -1.34
N VAL A 643 5.20 -6.00 -2.65
CA VAL A 643 5.16 -7.22 -3.47
C VAL A 643 6.51 -7.37 -4.18
N GLN A 644 7.32 -8.32 -3.70
CA GLN A 644 8.70 -8.54 -4.14
C GLN A 644 8.81 -9.64 -5.20
N GLY A 645 9.95 -9.70 -5.89
CA GLY A 645 10.26 -10.81 -6.79
C GLY A 645 9.59 -10.76 -8.16
N ARG A 646 9.11 -9.58 -8.59
CA ARG A 646 8.61 -9.39 -9.95
C ARG A 646 9.71 -9.65 -10.98
N THR A 647 9.39 -10.41 -12.02
CA THR A 647 10.25 -10.63 -13.18
C THR A 647 9.45 -10.51 -14.48
N PRO A 648 10.09 -10.23 -15.63
CA PRO A 648 9.42 -10.23 -16.93
C PRO A 648 8.69 -11.55 -17.23
N LYS A 649 9.28 -12.69 -16.86
CA LYS A 649 8.68 -14.02 -17.03
C LYS A 649 7.37 -14.18 -16.25
N LEU A 650 7.39 -13.80 -14.96
CA LEU A 650 6.17 -13.87 -14.14
C LEU A 650 5.07 -12.93 -14.65
N PHE A 651 5.45 -11.74 -15.13
CA PHE A 651 4.49 -10.82 -15.71
C PHE A 651 3.92 -11.33 -17.05
N GLU A 652 4.74 -11.96 -17.89
CA GLU A 652 4.29 -12.63 -19.11
C GLU A 652 3.28 -13.74 -18.79
N GLU A 653 3.57 -14.59 -17.79
CA GLU A 653 2.66 -15.64 -17.33
C GLU A 653 1.29 -15.06 -16.92
N LEU A 654 1.28 -13.97 -16.14
CA LEU A 654 0.04 -13.31 -15.73
C LEU A 654 -0.72 -12.68 -16.92
N LEU A 655 -0.02 -12.07 -17.88
CA LEU A 655 -0.64 -11.53 -19.10
C LEU A 655 -1.25 -12.64 -19.97
N GLN A 656 -0.61 -13.81 -20.07
CA GLN A 656 -1.16 -14.96 -20.79
C GLN A 656 -2.45 -15.47 -20.13
N GLN A 657 -2.49 -15.52 -18.79
CA GLN A 657 -3.69 -15.88 -18.04
C GLN A 657 -4.80 -14.83 -18.25
N ALA A 658 -4.47 -13.54 -18.19
CA ALA A 658 -5.43 -12.45 -18.44
C ALA A 658 -6.01 -12.52 -19.85
N ARG A 659 -5.18 -12.82 -20.87
CA ARG A 659 -5.64 -13.03 -22.25
C ARG A 659 -6.62 -14.20 -22.33
N SER A 660 -6.31 -15.33 -21.68
CA SER A 660 -7.20 -16.50 -21.63
C SER A 660 -8.54 -16.15 -20.97
N PHE A 661 -8.50 -15.48 -19.82
CA PHE A 661 -9.69 -15.03 -19.10
C PHE A 661 -10.56 -14.11 -19.96
N CYS A 662 -9.94 -13.10 -20.58
CA CYS A 662 -10.65 -12.18 -21.46
C CYS A 662 -11.31 -12.89 -22.64
N GLY A 663 -10.61 -13.84 -23.27
CA GLY A 663 -11.15 -14.64 -24.37
C GLY A 663 -12.33 -15.52 -23.95
N GLN A 664 -12.27 -16.15 -22.77
CA GLN A 664 -13.34 -17.00 -22.24
C GLN A 664 -14.59 -16.22 -21.84
N HIS A 665 -14.42 -14.97 -21.39
CA HIS A 665 -15.50 -14.14 -20.85
C HIS A 665 -15.87 -12.95 -21.76
N ASN A 666 -15.43 -12.97 -23.03
CA ASN A 666 -15.68 -11.94 -24.04
C ASN A 666 -15.32 -10.51 -23.56
N LYS A 667 -14.20 -10.37 -22.85
CA LYS A 667 -13.70 -9.07 -22.40
C LYS A 667 -12.91 -8.40 -23.52
N THR A 668 -13.27 -7.17 -23.82
CA THR A 668 -12.65 -6.35 -24.86
C THR A 668 -11.51 -5.48 -24.34
N MET A 669 -11.41 -5.32 -23.01
CA MET A 669 -10.43 -4.48 -22.35
C MET A 669 -9.80 -5.19 -21.15
N VAL A 670 -8.52 -4.96 -20.93
CA VAL A 670 -7.78 -5.27 -19.69
C VAL A 670 -7.05 -4.01 -19.22
N ILE A 671 -6.98 -3.81 -17.90
CA ILE A 671 -6.32 -2.65 -17.30
C ILE A 671 -5.03 -3.10 -16.61
N LEU A 672 -3.93 -2.38 -16.80
CA LEU A 672 -2.68 -2.58 -16.08
C LEU A 672 -2.64 -1.65 -14.86
N GLY A 673 -2.47 -2.25 -13.68
CA GLY A 673 -2.36 -1.56 -12.38
C GLY A 673 -0.94 -1.63 -11.79
N PRO A 674 -0.53 -0.65 -10.97
CA PRO A 674 0.80 -0.59 -10.37
C PRO A 674 1.06 -1.62 -9.27
#